data_AF-A0A9E0LVC6-F1
#
_entry.id   AF-A0A9E0LVC6-F1
#
_cell.length_a   1.000
_cell.length_b   1.000
_cell.length_c   1.000
_cell.angle_alpha   90.00
_cell.angle_beta   90.00
_cell.angle_gamma   90.00
#
_symmetry.space_group_name_H-M   'P 1'
#
loop_
_entity.id
_entity.type
_entity.pdbx_description
1 polymer ?
#
loop_
_entity_poly.entity_id
_entity_poly.type
_entity_poly.pdbx_seq_one_letter_code
_entity_poly.pdbx_strand_id
1 'polypeptide(L)'
;DDFAAANDPSWGCRRKFILLLTDGDETCGGAPCAYADILDDTEDGNGDGVSTYVVAFGVPTGTNTLNCMAADGGTTAPILPQNKEQLVEALKGILSQIREEASAFASAAVPQVQANATDKIFLSSFTPLGDAGFWAGRMDSFLKPLPLDDLGRPDRSILCDSDTKASCFLWDAGDVQEGHQGGAGTYAPQGLLLQAPHPDDVDAVPPFDAGELQLGTGADERRVVYTQYSAPGNRKLFTYPTTAAEKYDLWDGFEIGYVVGNSASETAADERANTVITQVLLEKEGSVEVGTVTTPVTYLLGDIFHADPLVINKPSNFTYYTSDPYQNKALCGVATDPNRSPPTSYKWFADRNVCRRTLLLTASNDGQLHAFDAGIFRDPPSGSAECLLPAKDLDGDGTAETDEFSDGIVDYDEDDAVESATEHVLDGAYDNGTGREIFSFIPRAMLEPVRTLVEEQDRNKGPWGIDGSPRVDDFFIDPQAAENGSTTCADREWRTVLIGGYREGGPGYYALDVTQPDTLDDENVPQPTAGYTPSCFDGGADCGNVPYPSVLWEFQDKQSVQVSAGIWIDLELDEDLNNERDLGDSWSKATTGRIRVCTGACGANETEDRFVAIFGGGLGDDPFYPRGNFIYMVDIETGKTIYKKRVIGSIPADIAAVDVNGDSYIDRLYFGTTAGFIYKVQLETSAGSPMHLASQVFQTRSAGVNYNFTAERLRGPLTEVKRYDPFQIFSTGGRPIYQEIAAIYVAHRNRVALAVGTGNRWNLWQFDGQTGRFYMLLDNDTSNSTGAFVDTDHDGVLNITCSGCTQPLTESKYETIAPDDPNDAATAVNLLYDGNGSGSLPGWILTLAADEKVITETFSLAGISIFTSFQPTEVANDDGTCSRAGRSHIFIVGTVTALGYSIPTSGDLSDRQRYTEVQQFTTPPFVEQSATKNPEAGGGSDDHADYITESLGLIRDELKSLQSTRCRYANYTQNIKTIRSDTGLVFIAPVPLCIDPTSWKEF
;
A
#
# COMPACT_ATOMS: atom_id res chain seq x y z
N ASP A 1 -25.94 -29.50 -17.64
CA ASP A 1 -24.55 -29.16 -18.02
C ASP A 1 -24.30 -29.24 -19.52
N ASP A 2 -24.42 -30.40 -20.19
CA ASP A 2 -24.04 -30.57 -21.61
C ASP A 2 -24.66 -29.60 -22.62
N PHE A 3 -25.94 -29.22 -22.45
CA PHE A 3 -26.61 -28.29 -23.38
C PHE A 3 -26.16 -26.84 -23.19
N ALA A 4 -25.82 -26.45 -21.95
CA ALA A 4 -25.38 -25.11 -21.63
C ALA A 4 -23.88 -24.94 -21.92
N ALA A 5 -23.06 -25.96 -21.62
CA ALA A 5 -21.65 -26.03 -22.02
C ALA A 5 -21.43 -25.98 -23.55
N ALA A 6 -22.41 -26.45 -24.33
CA ALA A 6 -22.35 -26.42 -25.79
C ALA A 6 -22.73 -25.07 -26.41
N ASN A 7 -23.39 -24.18 -25.67
CA ASN A 7 -23.92 -22.91 -26.19
C ASN A 7 -23.44 -21.67 -25.41
N ASP A 8 -22.84 -21.85 -24.24
CA ASP A 8 -22.14 -20.83 -23.45
C ASP A 8 -20.66 -21.24 -23.33
N PRO A 9 -19.73 -20.60 -24.07
CA PRO A 9 -18.30 -20.89 -23.99
C PRO A 9 -17.68 -20.63 -22.61
N SER A 10 -18.41 -19.96 -21.71
CA SER A 10 -17.99 -19.59 -20.36
C SER A 10 -18.75 -20.35 -19.27
N TRP A 11 -19.50 -21.42 -19.62
CA TRP A 11 -20.29 -22.24 -18.69
C TRP A 11 -19.51 -22.74 -17.48
N GLY A 12 -18.21 -23.01 -17.63
CA GLY A 12 -17.34 -23.49 -16.56
C GLY A 12 -16.84 -22.42 -15.57
N CYS A 13 -17.02 -21.13 -15.86
CA CYS A 13 -16.31 -20.05 -15.16
C CYS A 13 -17.22 -18.92 -14.65
N ARG A 14 -18.55 -19.09 -14.69
CA ARG A 14 -19.51 -18.15 -14.11
C ARG A 14 -19.97 -18.66 -12.75
N ARG A 15 -20.13 -17.75 -11.77
CA ARG A 15 -20.96 -18.06 -10.60
C ARG A 15 -22.38 -18.31 -11.12
N LYS A 16 -22.89 -19.51 -10.90
CA LYS A 16 -24.12 -19.98 -11.51
C LYS A 16 -25.25 -19.57 -10.57
N PHE A 17 -26.33 -19.04 -11.11
CA PHE A 17 -27.52 -18.70 -10.32
C PHE A 17 -28.72 -19.37 -10.96
N ILE A 18 -29.59 -19.96 -10.15
CA ILE A 18 -30.87 -20.49 -10.60
C ILE A 18 -31.95 -19.51 -10.19
N LEU A 19 -32.64 -18.94 -11.17
CA LEU A 19 -33.87 -18.22 -10.93
C LEU A 19 -35.05 -19.16 -11.24
N LEU A 20 -35.65 -19.71 -10.19
CA LEU A 20 -36.84 -20.52 -10.31
C LEU A 20 -38.08 -19.63 -10.26
N LEU A 21 -38.79 -19.50 -11.38
CA LEU A 21 -40.07 -18.79 -11.45
C LEU A 21 -41.23 -19.78 -11.52
N THR A 22 -42.16 -19.71 -10.56
CA THR A 22 -43.35 -20.58 -10.50
C THR A 22 -44.64 -19.77 -10.32
N ASP A 23 -45.77 -20.31 -10.78
CA ASP A 23 -47.13 -19.76 -10.57
C ASP A 23 -47.95 -20.56 -9.54
N GLY A 24 -47.31 -21.50 -8.85
CA GLY A 24 -47.94 -22.39 -7.87
C GLY A 24 -46.93 -23.20 -7.05
N ASP A 25 -47.45 -24.08 -6.19
CA ASP A 25 -46.63 -24.99 -5.38
C ASP A 25 -46.05 -26.15 -6.22
N GLU A 26 -44.98 -26.78 -5.73
CA GLU A 26 -44.37 -27.93 -6.39
C GLU A 26 -45.29 -29.16 -6.28
N THR A 27 -45.71 -29.70 -7.43
CA THR A 27 -46.69 -30.80 -7.53
C THR A 27 -46.21 -31.99 -8.36
N CYS A 28 -45.03 -31.91 -8.95
CA CYS A 28 -44.48 -32.87 -9.90
C CYS A 28 -43.73 -34.04 -9.23
N GLY A 29 -43.55 -34.01 -7.90
CA GLY A 29 -42.82 -35.01 -7.13
C GLY A 29 -41.29 -34.92 -7.30
N GLY A 30 -40.53 -35.58 -6.43
CA GLY A 30 -39.06 -35.51 -6.38
C GLY A 30 -38.53 -35.02 -5.03
N ALA A 31 -37.24 -34.66 -4.97
CA ALA A 31 -36.58 -34.11 -3.79
C ALA A 31 -35.87 -32.77 -4.14
N PRO A 32 -36.60 -31.74 -4.57
CA PRO A 32 -36.02 -30.51 -5.12
C PRO A 32 -35.18 -29.73 -4.11
N CYS A 33 -35.50 -29.78 -2.81
CA CYS A 33 -34.68 -29.15 -1.77
C CYS A 33 -33.30 -29.82 -1.65
N ALA A 34 -33.25 -31.16 -1.69
CA ALA A 34 -31.97 -31.89 -1.72
C ALA A 34 -31.15 -31.63 -3.00
N TYR A 35 -31.79 -31.27 -4.11
CA TYR A 35 -31.07 -30.86 -5.32
C TYR A 35 -30.60 -29.41 -5.26
N ALA A 36 -31.34 -28.52 -4.59
CA ALA A 36 -30.88 -27.16 -4.32
C ALA A 36 -29.65 -27.19 -3.41
N ASP A 37 -29.70 -28.03 -2.36
CA ASP A 37 -28.59 -28.33 -1.45
C ASP A 37 -27.35 -28.80 -2.22
N ILE A 38 -27.45 -29.88 -3.01
CA ILE A 38 -26.32 -30.39 -3.83
C ILE A 38 -25.74 -29.35 -4.80
N LEU A 39 -26.57 -28.42 -5.28
CA LEU A 39 -26.13 -27.39 -6.22
C LEU A 39 -25.41 -26.23 -5.52
N ASP A 40 -25.79 -25.90 -4.29
CA ASP A 40 -25.18 -24.84 -3.47
C ASP A 40 -23.97 -25.34 -2.65
N ASP A 41 -24.00 -26.59 -2.19
CA ASP A 41 -23.07 -27.16 -1.19
C ASP A 41 -21.59 -27.04 -1.60
N THR A 42 -20.84 -26.26 -0.80
CA THR A 42 -19.40 -26.08 -0.96
C THR A 42 -18.58 -26.86 0.08
N GLU A 43 -19.23 -27.53 1.05
CA GLU A 43 -18.57 -28.16 2.20
C GLU A 43 -17.91 -29.51 1.86
N ASP A 44 -18.44 -30.25 0.89
CA ASP A 44 -17.94 -31.59 0.51
C ASP A 44 -17.10 -31.60 -0.79
N GLY A 45 -16.91 -30.43 -1.40
CA GLY A 45 -16.10 -30.22 -2.61
C GLY A 45 -16.72 -30.78 -3.89
N ASN A 46 -18.00 -31.15 -3.88
CA ASN A 46 -18.71 -31.70 -5.05
C ASN A 46 -19.82 -30.79 -5.62
N GLY A 47 -20.28 -29.76 -4.89
CA GLY A 47 -21.27 -28.81 -5.41
C GLY A 47 -20.66 -27.70 -6.27
N ASP A 48 -21.53 -27.06 -7.04
CA ASP A 48 -21.17 -26.09 -8.09
C ASP A 48 -21.28 -24.62 -7.62
N GLY A 49 -21.58 -24.38 -6.33
CA GLY A 49 -21.74 -23.06 -5.72
C GLY A 49 -22.90 -22.25 -6.31
N VAL A 50 -24.02 -22.91 -6.62
CA VAL A 50 -25.14 -22.36 -7.39
C VAL A 50 -26.26 -21.87 -6.48
N SER A 51 -26.34 -20.55 -6.26
CA SER A 51 -27.41 -19.97 -5.46
C SER A 51 -28.76 -19.97 -6.22
N THR A 52 -29.82 -20.42 -5.56
CA THR A 52 -31.15 -20.63 -6.11
C THR A 52 -32.14 -19.61 -5.57
N TYR A 53 -32.50 -18.62 -6.38
CA TYR A 53 -33.56 -17.66 -6.11
C TYR A 53 -34.92 -18.25 -6.49
N VAL A 54 -35.81 -18.39 -5.52
CA VAL A 54 -37.18 -18.88 -5.74
C VAL A 54 -38.16 -17.71 -5.81
N VAL A 55 -38.85 -17.56 -6.94
CA VAL A 55 -39.89 -16.55 -7.17
C VAL A 55 -41.22 -17.24 -7.45
N ALA A 56 -42.22 -17.09 -6.57
CA ALA A 56 -43.54 -17.69 -6.73
C ALA A 56 -44.62 -16.62 -6.96
N PHE A 57 -45.00 -16.44 -8.22
CA PHE A 57 -45.94 -15.43 -8.68
C PHE A 57 -47.40 -15.82 -8.39
N GLY A 58 -48.12 -14.95 -7.68
CA GLY A 58 -49.52 -15.17 -7.32
C GLY A 58 -49.75 -16.19 -6.19
N VAL A 59 -48.68 -16.59 -5.50
CA VAL A 59 -48.73 -17.53 -4.36
C VAL A 59 -48.73 -16.73 -3.05
N PRO A 60 -49.80 -16.79 -2.22
CA PRO A 60 -49.95 -15.89 -1.08
C PRO A 60 -49.07 -16.23 0.15
N THR A 61 -48.56 -17.46 0.24
CA THR A 61 -47.69 -17.94 1.33
C THR A 61 -46.74 -19.01 0.80
N GLY A 62 -45.46 -18.94 1.16
CA GLY A 62 -44.47 -19.96 0.80
C GLY A 62 -44.80 -21.30 1.44
N THR A 63 -44.69 -22.38 0.67
CA THR A 63 -44.89 -23.76 1.17
C THR A 63 -43.58 -24.29 1.73
N ASN A 64 -43.62 -25.38 2.51
CA ASN A 64 -42.39 -25.98 3.06
C ASN A 64 -41.36 -26.30 1.97
N THR A 65 -41.81 -26.73 0.80
CA THR A 65 -40.92 -27.08 -0.32
C THR A 65 -40.28 -25.85 -0.95
N LEU A 66 -41.04 -24.80 -1.24
CA LEU A 66 -40.46 -23.55 -1.78
C LEU A 66 -39.53 -22.86 -0.76
N ASN A 67 -39.85 -22.98 0.52
CA ASN A 67 -39.01 -22.48 1.61
C ASN A 67 -37.69 -23.26 1.72
N CYS A 68 -37.71 -24.60 1.66
CA CYS A 68 -36.46 -25.37 1.69
C CYS A 68 -35.66 -25.25 0.39
N MET A 69 -36.29 -25.08 -0.78
CA MET A 69 -35.53 -24.85 -2.01
C MET A 69 -34.77 -23.53 -2.02
N ALA A 70 -35.34 -22.49 -1.41
CA ALA A 70 -34.62 -21.25 -1.21
C ALA A 70 -33.48 -21.46 -0.22
N ALA A 71 -33.81 -21.93 1.00
CA ALA A 71 -32.89 -22.05 2.12
C ALA A 71 -31.71 -22.99 1.82
N ASP A 72 -32.00 -24.17 1.29
CA ASP A 72 -31.00 -25.18 0.91
C ASP A 72 -30.27 -24.76 -0.39
N GLY A 73 -30.79 -23.80 -1.15
CA GLY A 73 -30.14 -23.22 -2.32
C GLY A 73 -29.39 -21.93 -2.04
N GLY A 74 -28.98 -21.69 -0.79
CA GLY A 74 -28.20 -20.51 -0.40
C GLY A 74 -28.96 -19.18 -0.35
N THR A 75 -30.30 -19.19 -0.48
CA THR A 75 -31.14 -17.98 -0.34
C THR A 75 -32.10 -18.09 0.83
N THR A 76 -32.26 -17.08 1.67
CA THR A 76 -32.95 -17.27 2.96
C THR A 76 -34.44 -17.59 2.86
N ALA A 77 -35.15 -17.14 1.81
CA ALA A 77 -36.59 -17.37 1.64
C ALA A 77 -37.08 -17.11 0.18
N PRO A 78 -38.19 -17.71 -0.26
CA PRO A 78 -38.79 -17.45 -1.57
C PRO A 78 -39.46 -16.06 -1.64
N ILE A 79 -39.35 -15.42 -2.79
CA ILE A 79 -39.95 -14.12 -3.10
C ILE A 79 -41.35 -14.35 -3.71
N LEU A 80 -42.38 -13.72 -3.15
CA LEU A 80 -43.79 -14.04 -3.47
C LEU A 80 -44.53 -12.86 -4.12
N PRO A 81 -44.20 -12.47 -5.37
CA PRO A 81 -44.86 -11.34 -6.01
C PRO A 81 -46.33 -11.66 -6.33
N GLN A 82 -47.26 -10.75 -6.01
CA GLN A 82 -48.71 -10.96 -6.18
C GLN A 82 -49.28 -10.28 -7.44
N ASN A 83 -48.52 -9.39 -8.07
CA ASN A 83 -48.94 -8.65 -9.26
C ASN A 83 -47.76 -8.37 -10.19
N LYS A 84 -48.07 -7.98 -11.42
CA LYS A 84 -47.08 -7.79 -12.49
C LYS A 84 -45.96 -6.84 -12.06
N GLU A 85 -46.31 -5.76 -11.38
CA GLU A 85 -45.36 -4.75 -10.88
C GLU A 85 -44.38 -5.38 -9.89
N GLN A 86 -44.89 -6.13 -8.89
CA GLN A 86 -44.07 -6.86 -7.91
C GLN A 86 -43.20 -7.96 -8.55
N LEU A 87 -43.68 -8.62 -9.60
CA LEU A 87 -42.89 -9.63 -10.31
C LEU A 87 -41.72 -9.00 -11.07
N VAL A 88 -41.98 -7.89 -11.77
CA VAL A 88 -40.93 -7.14 -12.44
C VAL A 88 -39.90 -6.63 -11.44
N GLU A 89 -40.36 -6.17 -10.26
CA GLU A 89 -39.49 -5.71 -9.18
C GLU A 89 -38.64 -6.82 -8.57
N ALA A 90 -39.23 -7.99 -8.28
CA ALA A 90 -38.51 -9.16 -7.79
C ALA A 90 -37.41 -9.62 -8.76
N LEU A 91 -37.74 -9.76 -10.05
CA LEU A 91 -36.80 -10.21 -11.07
C LEU A 91 -35.64 -9.22 -11.24
N LYS A 92 -35.94 -7.93 -11.22
CA LYS A 92 -34.97 -6.87 -11.30
C LYS A 92 -34.04 -6.85 -10.07
N GLY A 93 -34.60 -6.98 -8.87
CA GLY A 93 -33.83 -7.05 -7.61
C GLY A 93 -32.81 -8.20 -7.62
N ILE A 94 -33.27 -9.41 -7.96
CA ILE A 94 -32.41 -10.59 -8.06
C ILE A 94 -31.29 -10.39 -9.07
N LEU A 95 -31.61 -9.91 -10.27
CA LEU A 95 -30.62 -9.73 -11.34
C LEU A 95 -29.54 -8.70 -11.01
N SER A 96 -29.81 -7.78 -10.09
CA SER A 96 -28.79 -6.81 -9.69
C SER A 96 -28.08 -7.15 -8.39
N GLN A 97 -28.62 -7.98 -7.51
CA GLN A 97 -27.81 -8.64 -6.47
C GLN A 97 -26.73 -9.51 -7.14
N ILE A 98 -27.13 -10.25 -8.17
CA ILE A 98 -26.22 -11.01 -9.05
C ILE A 98 -25.16 -10.11 -9.70
N ARG A 99 -25.45 -8.82 -9.93
CA ARG A 99 -24.53 -7.85 -10.53
C ARG A 99 -23.60 -7.18 -9.50
N GLU A 100 -24.12 -6.84 -8.32
CA GLU A 100 -23.36 -6.23 -7.23
C GLU A 100 -22.27 -7.16 -6.69
N GLU A 101 -22.60 -8.44 -6.48
CA GLU A 101 -21.64 -9.45 -6.01
C GLU A 101 -20.47 -9.69 -6.98
N ALA A 102 -20.56 -9.18 -8.21
CA ALA A 102 -19.51 -9.27 -9.22
C ALA A 102 -18.63 -7.99 -9.33
N SER A 103 -18.83 -6.95 -8.50
CA SER A 103 -18.33 -5.59 -8.80
C SER A 103 -17.60 -4.80 -7.71
N ALA A 104 -17.30 -5.35 -6.53
CA ALA A 104 -16.65 -4.62 -5.42
C ALA A 104 -15.24 -5.14 -5.11
N PHE A 105 -14.20 -4.52 -5.68
CA PHE A 105 -12.80 -4.87 -5.36
C PHE A 105 -12.37 -4.23 -4.02
N ALA A 106 -11.63 -4.99 -3.21
CA ALA A 106 -11.09 -4.55 -1.92
C ALA A 106 -9.57 -4.80 -1.90
N SER A 107 -8.77 -3.75 -1.71
CA SER A 107 -7.40 -3.93 -1.19
C SER A 107 -7.47 -4.05 0.34
N ALA A 108 -6.57 -4.82 0.94
CA ALA A 108 -6.53 -4.95 2.39
C ALA A 108 -5.24 -4.37 2.94
N ALA A 109 -5.38 -3.63 4.04
CA ALA A 109 -4.28 -3.24 4.88
C ALA A 109 -4.32 -4.03 6.16
N VAL A 110 -3.41 -4.98 6.29
CA VAL A 110 -3.17 -5.62 7.58
C VAL A 110 -2.07 -4.82 8.29
N PRO A 111 -2.34 -4.20 9.45
CA PRO A 111 -1.29 -3.57 10.24
C PRO A 111 -0.18 -4.59 10.55
N GLN A 112 1.06 -4.12 10.52
CA GLN A 112 2.17 -4.89 11.09
C GLN A 112 1.90 -5.14 12.58
N VAL A 113 2.01 -6.42 12.95
CA VAL A 113 1.67 -7.02 14.26
C VAL A 113 2.25 -6.26 15.45
N GLN A 114 1.45 -6.09 16.51
CA GLN A 114 1.96 -5.90 17.87
C GLN A 114 1.75 -7.19 18.68
N ALA A 115 2.76 -7.54 19.48
CA ALA A 115 2.79 -8.76 20.29
C ALA A 115 2.09 -8.63 21.65
N ASN A 116 1.24 -7.62 21.87
CA ASN A 116 0.44 -7.51 23.08
C ASN A 116 -1.00 -7.08 22.78
N ALA A 117 -1.90 -8.05 22.95
CA ALA A 117 -3.36 -7.95 23.10
C ALA A 117 -4.17 -7.13 22.06
N THR A 118 -4.97 -7.86 21.26
CA THR A 118 -6.08 -7.38 20.38
C THR A 118 -5.67 -6.67 19.08
N ASP A 119 -5.10 -7.44 18.16
CA ASP A 119 -4.77 -6.98 16.80
C ASP A 119 -6.02 -6.73 15.92
N LYS A 120 -6.00 -5.65 15.13
CA LYS A 120 -7.06 -5.26 14.18
C LYS A 120 -6.72 -5.63 12.73
N ILE A 121 -7.74 -5.70 11.87
CA ILE A 121 -7.63 -5.79 10.40
C ILE A 121 -8.41 -4.61 9.81
N PHE A 122 -7.85 -3.96 8.78
CA PHE A 122 -8.54 -2.90 8.05
C PHE A 122 -8.76 -3.30 6.59
N LEU A 123 -9.99 -3.17 6.10
CA LEU A 123 -10.37 -3.54 4.73
C LEU A 123 -10.99 -2.35 4.02
N SER A 124 -10.44 -1.96 2.86
CA SER A 124 -11.10 -0.99 1.99
C SER A 124 -12.07 -1.70 1.04
N SER A 125 -13.17 -1.05 0.69
CA SER A 125 -14.08 -1.53 -0.35
C SER A 125 -14.76 -0.35 -1.03
N PHE A 126 -15.39 -0.55 -2.18
CA PHE A 126 -16.19 0.49 -2.84
C PHE A 126 -17.45 -0.06 -3.47
N THR A 127 -18.40 0.83 -3.73
CA THR A 127 -19.66 0.52 -4.40
C THR A 127 -19.81 1.35 -5.66
N PRO A 128 -19.85 0.73 -6.86
CA PRO A 128 -20.03 1.48 -8.09
C PRO A 128 -21.45 2.06 -8.17
N LEU A 129 -21.53 3.35 -8.51
CA LEU A 129 -22.79 4.08 -8.65
C LEU A 129 -23.14 4.28 -10.13
N GLY A 130 -24.43 4.18 -10.47
CA GLY A 130 -24.90 4.17 -11.87
C GLY A 130 -24.59 5.45 -12.65
N ASP A 131 -24.75 6.61 -11.99
CA ASP A 131 -24.75 7.94 -12.62
C ASP A 131 -23.71 8.91 -12.02
N ALA A 132 -22.74 8.43 -11.25
CA ALA A 132 -21.73 9.28 -10.61
C ALA A 132 -20.31 8.97 -11.12
N GLY A 133 -19.49 10.02 -11.27
CA GLY A 133 -18.06 9.93 -11.53
C GLY A 133 -17.22 9.48 -10.32
N PHE A 134 -17.86 9.33 -9.15
CA PHE A 134 -17.29 8.79 -7.93
C PHE A 134 -18.00 7.50 -7.54
N TRP A 135 -17.24 6.52 -7.05
CA TRP A 135 -17.80 5.37 -6.37
C TRP A 135 -17.72 5.57 -4.86
N ALA A 136 -18.71 5.03 -4.16
CA ALA A 136 -18.78 5.18 -2.71
C ALA A 136 -17.74 4.27 -2.06
N GLY A 137 -16.65 4.84 -1.55
CA GLY A 137 -15.61 4.12 -0.81
C GLY A 137 -15.99 3.86 0.63
N ARG A 138 -15.41 2.80 1.22
CA ARG A 138 -15.60 2.36 2.60
C ARG A 138 -14.29 1.85 3.20
N MET A 139 -14.19 1.95 4.52
CA MET A 139 -13.04 1.47 5.29
C MET A 139 -13.51 0.81 6.58
N ASP A 140 -13.42 -0.52 6.63
CA ASP A 140 -13.87 -1.32 7.75
C ASP A 140 -12.72 -1.66 8.70
N SER A 141 -13.03 -1.80 9.99
CA SER A 141 -12.13 -2.35 11.01
C SER A 141 -12.74 -3.58 11.68
N PHE A 142 -11.91 -4.60 11.89
CA PHE A 142 -12.27 -5.86 12.56
C PHE A 142 -11.23 -6.23 13.61
N LEU A 143 -11.63 -6.91 14.68
CA LEU A 143 -10.71 -7.62 15.58
C LEU A 143 -10.39 -9.00 15.01
N LYS A 144 -9.11 -9.38 15.04
CA LYS A 144 -8.65 -10.69 14.57
C LYS A 144 -9.24 -11.86 15.37
N PRO A 145 -9.34 -13.06 14.77
CA PRO A 145 -9.22 -13.33 13.33
C PRO A 145 -10.37 -12.67 12.54
N LEU A 146 -10.25 -12.45 11.24
CA LEU A 146 -11.32 -11.80 10.46
C LEU A 146 -12.63 -12.63 10.54
N PRO A 147 -13.76 -12.09 11.02
CA PRO A 147 -15.04 -12.80 10.98
C PRO A 147 -15.45 -13.01 9.52
N LEU A 148 -15.82 -14.24 9.16
CA LEU A 148 -16.25 -14.60 7.81
C LEU A 148 -17.68 -15.10 7.81
N ASP A 149 -18.45 -14.73 6.77
CA ASP A 149 -19.74 -15.32 6.46
C ASP A 149 -19.57 -16.72 5.84
N ASP A 150 -20.67 -17.43 5.61
CA ASP A 150 -20.67 -18.77 4.99
C ASP A 150 -20.05 -18.78 3.58
N LEU A 151 -19.90 -17.59 2.96
CA LEU A 151 -19.32 -17.41 1.63
C LEU A 151 -17.83 -16.99 1.69
N GLY A 152 -17.24 -16.95 2.88
CA GLY A 152 -15.83 -16.60 3.10
C GLY A 152 -15.52 -15.12 2.94
N ARG A 153 -16.53 -14.24 3.05
CA ARG A 153 -16.41 -12.77 3.00
C ARG A 153 -16.46 -12.18 4.42
N PRO A 154 -15.89 -10.99 4.66
CA PRO A 154 -15.95 -10.34 5.97
C PRO A 154 -17.39 -10.17 6.50
N ASP A 155 -17.69 -10.72 7.67
CA ASP A 155 -19.03 -10.61 8.29
C ASP A 155 -19.10 -9.41 9.24
N ARG A 156 -19.84 -8.38 8.80
CA ARG A 156 -20.08 -7.16 9.58
C ARG A 156 -21.19 -7.30 10.64
N SER A 157 -21.94 -8.40 10.63
CA SER A 157 -23.06 -8.62 11.57
C SER A 157 -22.59 -9.00 12.98
N ILE A 158 -21.36 -9.51 13.11
CA ILE A 158 -20.76 -9.90 14.38
C ILE A 158 -20.12 -8.67 15.03
N LEU A 159 -20.89 -7.90 15.80
CA LEU A 159 -20.39 -6.69 16.48
C LEU A 159 -19.53 -7.02 17.70
N CYS A 160 -18.46 -6.26 17.91
CA CYS A 160 -17.69 -6.36 19.16
C CYS A 160 -18.48 -5.76 20.34
N ASP A 161 -18.56 -6.49 21.44
CA ASP A 161 -19.24 -6.05 22.68
C ASP A 161 -18.49 -6.49 23.94
N SER A 162 -19.12 -6.42 25.11
CA SER A 162 -18.46 -6.82 26.37
C SER A 162 -18.10 -8.31 26.42
N ASP A 163 -18.82 -9.14 25.68
CA ASP A 163 -18.72 -10.60 25.68
C ASP A 163 -17.93 -11.11 24.44
N THR A 164 -17.93 -10.35 23.34
CA THR A 164 -17.30 -10.65 22.06
C THR A 164 -16.07 -9.76 21.86
N LYS A 165 -14.88 -10.29 22.20
CA LYS A 165 -13.60 -9.55 22.22
C LYS A 165 -12.58 -9.97 21.16
N ALA A 166 -13.00 -10.78 20.19
CA ALA A 166 -12.19 -11.25 19.07
C ALA A 166 -13.14 -11.69 17.94
N SER A 167 -12.65 -11.73 16.70
CA SER A 167 -13.45 -12.13 15.53
C SER A 167 -14.76 -11.37 15.38
N CYS A 168 -14.69 -10.05 15.41
CA CYS A 168 -15.86 -9.18 15.38
C CYS A 168 -15.54 -7.85 14.67
N PHE A 169 -16.58 -7.22 14.14
CA PHE A 169 -16.56 -5.92 13.48
C PHE A 169 -16.55 -4.78 14.51
N LEU A 170 -15.68 -3.79 14.27
CA LEU A 170 -15.46 -2.64 15.14
C LEU A 170 -16.18 -1.39 14.65
N TRP A 171 -15.86 -0.94 13.43
CA TRP A 171 -16.38 0.30 12.85
C TRP A 171 -16.20 0.33 11.32
N ASP A 172 -17.00 1.15 10.64
CA ASP A 172 -16.85 1.54 9.23
C ASP A 172 -16.68 3.07 9.20
N ALA A 173 -15.57 3.56 8.65
CA ALA A 173 -15.31 5.00 8.58
C ALA A 173 -16.25 5.71 7.58
N GLY A 174 -16.78 5.00 6.59
CA GLY A 174 -17.56 5.57 5.48
C GLY A 174 -19.08 5.52 5.64
N ASP A 175 -19.62 4.94 6.73
CA ASP A 175 -21.06 4.70 6.88
C ASP A 175 -21.63 5.21 8.23
N VAL A 176 -22.89 5.64 8.21
CA VAL A 176 -23.71 5.92 9.39
C VAL A 176 -24.69 4.77 9.53
N GLN A 177 -24.31 3.67 10.19
CA GLN A 177 -25.29 2.63 10.46
C GLN A 177 -26.39 3.14 11.39
N GLU A 178 -27.55 3.47 10.83
CA GLU A 178 -28.80 3.55 11.58
C GLU A 178 -29.23 2.13 11.98
N GLY A 179 -28.89 1.76 13.22
CA GLY A 179 -29.60 0.74 13.99
C GLY A 179 -29.73 -0.64 13.34
N HIS A 180 -28.81 -1.55 13.68
CA HIS A 180 -28.97 -2.97 13.40
C HIS A 180 -30.21 -3.53 14.13
N GLN A 181 -31.32 -3.72 13.42
CA GLN A 181 -32.53 -4.37 13.94
C GLN A 181 -32.39 -5.89 13.77
N GLY A 182 -31.68 -6.57 14.67
CA GLY A 182 -31.64 -8.04 14.65
C GLY A 182 -30.53 -8.75 15.44
N GLY A 183 -29.44 -8.07 15.78
CA GLY A 183 -28.33 -8.60 16.59
C GLY A 183 -28.29 -7.98 17.98
N ALA A 184 -27.76 -8.69 18.97
CA ALA A 184 -27.49 -8.11 20.28
C ALA A 184 -26.34 -7.09 20.17
N GLY A 185 -26.64 -5.80 20.26
CA GLY A 185 -25.65 -4.72 20.22
C GLY A 185 -26.16 -3.52 19.42
N THR A 186 -25.84 -2.32 19.88
CA THR A 186 -26.06 -1.09 19.12
C THR A 186 -24.69 -0.48 18.87
N TYR A 187 -24.16 -0.63 17.65
CA TYR A 187 -23.04 0.17 17.19
C TYR A 187 -23.49 1.64 17.17
N ALA A 188 -22.82 2.49 17.93
CA ALA A 188 -22.99 3.93 17.79
C ALA A 188 -22.15 4.34 16.57
N PRO A 189 -22.73 4.94 15.51
CA PRO A 189 -21.94 5.36 14.37
C PRO A 189 -20.80 6.27 14.85
N GLN A 190 -19.59 5.95 14.41
CA GLN A 190 -18.38 6.75 14.56
C GLN A 190 -17.65 6.64 13.22
N GLY A 191 -17.35 7.77 12.58
CA GLY A 191 -16.81 7.76 11.22
C GLY A 191 -16.80 9.13 10.57
N LEU A 192 -16.34 9.16 9.33
CA LEU A 192 -16.15 10.35 8.49
C LEU A 192 -17.45 11.10 8.24
N LEU A 193 -18.57 10.39 8.00
CA LEU A 193 -19.86 11.02 7.72
C LEU A 193 -20.36 11.89 8.88
N LEU A 194 -20.07 11.54 10.13
CA LEU A 194 -20.46 12.37 11.28
C LEU A 194 -19.71 13.70 11.39
N GLN A 195 -18.62 13.85 10.63
CA GLN A 195 -17.84 15.08 10.56
C GLN A 195 -18.17 15.87 9.29
N ALA A 196 -19.04 15.33 8.42
CA ALA A 196 -19.40 15.94 7.17
C ALA A 196 -20.65 16.82 7.35
N PRO A 197 -20.66 18.04 6.78
CA PRO A 197 -21.87 18.83 6.70
C PRO A 197 -22.91 18.13 5.81
N HIS A 198 -24.15 18.00 6.29
CA HIS A 198 -25.27 17.58 5.47
C HIS A 198 -25.65 18.72 4.50
N PRO A 199 -26.09 18.43 3.25
CA PRO A 199 -26.48 19.48 2.29
C PRO A 199 -27.54 20.47 2.82
N ASP A 200 -28.41 20.03 3.72
CA ASP A 200 -29.42 20.90 4.36
C ASP A 200 -28.86 21.82 5.47
N ASP A 201 -27.65 21.54 5.97
CA ASP A 201 -27.00 22.32 7.02
C ASP A 201 -26.24 23.55 6.49
N VAL A 202 -26.07 23.64 5.17
CA VAL A 202 -25.35 24.74 4.51
C VAL A 202 -26.35 25.77 3.99
N ASP A 203 -26.12 27.05 4.33
CA ASP A 203 -26.98 28.16 3.91
C ASP A 203 -27.09 28.26 2.38
N ALA A 204 -28.17 28.86 1.87
CA ALA A 204 -28.38 28.95 0.41
C ALA A 204 -27.51 30.01 -0.30
N VAL A 205 -26.67 30.78 0.42
CA VAL A 205 -25.94 31.95 -0.12
C VAL A 205 -24.44 31.88 0.22
N PRO A 206 -23.54 31.59 -0.74
CA PRO A 206 -22.08 31.59 -0.53
C PRO A 206 -21.51 33.02 -0.36
N PRO A 207 -20.27 33.19 0.18
CA PRO A 207 -19.32 32.15 0.58
C PRO A 207 -19.63 31.53 1.94
N PHE A 208 -19.38 30.23 2.07
CA PHE A 208 -19.59 29.49 3.32
C PHE A 208 -18.38 29.60 4.24
N ASP A 209 -18.64 29.81 5.53
CA ASP A 209 -17.57 29.85 6.51
C ASP A 209 -17.16 28.45 7.00
N ALA A 210 -16.05 28.36 7.72
CA ALA A 210 -15.53 27.09 8.21
C ALA A 210 -16.49 26.38 9.19
N GLY A 211 -17.31 27.13 9.95
CA GLY A 211 -18.27 26.55 10.87
C GLY A 211 -19.45 25.90 10.15
N GLU A 212 -19.95 26.54 9.09
CA GLU A 212 -20.99 25.98 8.21
C GLU A 212 -20.54 24.71 7.49
N LEU A 213 -19.25 24.63 7.13
CA LEU A 213 -18.65 23.47 6.47
C LEU A 213 -18.12 22.40 7.45
N GLN A 214 -18.40 22.54 8.76
CA GLN A 214 -17.87 21.68 9.82
C GLN A 214 -16.35 21.46 9.71
N LEU A 215 -15.59 22.53 9.50
CA LEU A 215 -14.13 22.50 9.42
C LEU A 215 -13.48 23.14 10.65
N GLY A 216 -12.58 22.41 11.32
CA GLY A 216 -11.86 22.93 12.48
C GLY A 216 -11.33 21.87 13.45
N THR A 217 -11.08 22.28 14.68
CA THR A 217 -10.49 21.45 15.75
C THR A 217 -11.54 20.91 16.74
N GLY A 218 -12.82 21.12 16.46
CA GLY A 218 -13.91 20.45 17.15
C GLY A 218 -13.89 18.93 16.94
N ALA A 219 -14.65 18.22 17.78
CA ALA A 219 -14.85 16.80 17.61
C ALA A 219 -15.48 16.54 16.21
N ASP A 220 -16.73 16.92 16.03
CA ASP A 220 -17.50 16.60 14.82
C ASP A 220 -17.14 17.53 13.63
N GLU A 221 -15.90 18.01 13.58
CA GLU A 221 -15.37 18.82 12.48
C GLU A 221 -14.28 18.03 11.73
N ARG A 222 -14.15 18.30 10.42
CA ARG A 222 -13.09 17.82 9.54
C ARG A 222 -11.89 18.76 9.52
N ARG A 223 -10.74 18.19 9.16
CA ARG A 223 -9.44 18.88 9.07
C ARG A 223 -8.83 18.63 7.70
N VAL A 224 -9.51 19.13 6.67
CA VAL A 224 -9.04 19.05 5.28
C VAL A 224 -8.07 20.20 5.03
N VAL A 225 -6.82 19.89 4.67
CA VAL A 225 -5.77 20.88 4.44
C VAL A 225 -5.13 20.74 3.06
N TYR A 226 -4.65 21.84 2.50
CA TYR A 226 -3.97 21.87 1.22
C TYR A 226 -2.70 22.73 1.27
N THR A 227 -1.77 22.52 0.33
CA THR A 227 -0.50 23.25 0.30
C THR A 227 -0.64 24.65 -0.29
N GLN A 228 -0.09 25.64 0.41
CA GLN A 228 -0.02 27.02 -0.04
C GLN A 228 1.20 27.24 -0.95
N TYR A 229 1.03 27.88 -2.10
CA TYR A 229 2.15 28.10 -3.05
C TYR A 229 2.99 29.30 -2.70
N SER A 230 2.36 30.36 -2.21
CA SER A 230 3.06 31.56 -1.74
C SER A 230 3.98 31.31 -0.55
N ALA A 231 3.85 30.15 0.12
CA ALA A 231 4.75 29.69 1.17
C ALA A 231 4.84 28.15 1.14
N PRO A 232 5.65 27.58 0.21
CA PRO A 232 5.81 26.12 0.10
C PRO A 232 6.26 25.52 1.43
N GLY A 233 5.63 24.40 1.83
CA GLY A 233 5.80 23.80 3.17
C GLY A 233 4.70 24.19 4.17
N ASN A 234 3.99 25.30 3.91
CA ASN A 234 2.81 25.65 4.71
C ASN A 234 1.54 25.00 4.16
N ARG A 235 0.66 24.62 5.09
CA ARG A 235 -0.70 24.17 4.78
C ARG A 235 -1.76 25.20 5.16
N LYS A 236 -2.90 25.12 4.49
CA LYS A 236 -4.10 25.91 4.79
C LYS A 236 -5.31 24.99 4.92
N LEU A 237 -6.23 25.34 5.79
CA LEU A 237 -7.53 24.68 5.87
C LEU A 237 -8.28 24.89 4.54
N PHE A 238 -8.89 23.84 4.00
CA PHE A 238 -9.63 23.84 2.74
C PHE A 238 -11.01 24.50 2.91
N THR A 239 -10.97 25.77 3.31
CA THR A 239 -12.12 26.65 3.50
C THR A 239 -11.96 27.88 2.62
N TYR A 240 -13.02 28.65 2.50
CA TYR A 240 -13.01 29.85 1.69
C TYR A 240 -12.09 30.94 2.29
N PRO A 241 -11.09 31.46 1.57
CA PRO A 241 -10.10 32.36 2.16
C PRO A 241 -10.64 33.76 2.46
N THR A 242 -10.11 34.38 3.52
CA THR A 242 -10.56 35.71 3.99
C THR A 242 -9.78 36.88 3.39
N THR A 243 -8.57 36.64 2.87
CA THR A 243 -7.72 37.67 2.25
C THR A 243 -7.63 37.51 0.73
N ALA A 244 -7.43 38.62 0.01
CA ALA A 244 -7.30 38.57 -1.46
C ALA A 244 -6.11 37.73 -1.93
N ALA A 245 -4.99 37.76 -1.21
CA ALA A 245 -3.81 36.97 -1.55
C ALA A 245 -4.08 35.46 -1.47
N GLU A 246 -4.80 35.01 -0.44
CA GLU A 246 -5.16 33.60 -0.28
C GLU A 246 -6.24 33.17 -1.28
N LYS A 247 -7.17 34.08 -1.66
CA LYS A 247 -8.13 33.81 -2.75
C LYS A 247 -7.41 33.56 -4.07
N TYR A 248 -6.48 34.43 -4.43
CA TYR A 248 -5.70 34.28 -5.66
C TYR A 248 -4.87 32.98 -5.63
N ASP A 249 -4.24 32.66 -4.50
CA ASP A 249 -3.51 31.41 -4.31
C ASP A 249 -4.42 30.18 -4.50
N LEU A 250 -5.63 30.18 -3.94
CA LEU A 250 -6.58 29.08 -4.09
C LEU A 250 -7.10 28.98 -5.54
N TRP A 251 -7.46 30.10 -6.18
CA TRP A 251 -7.93 30.10 -7.57
C TRP A 251 -6.86 29.67 -8.57
N ASP A 252 -5.60 30.07 -8.34
CA ASP A 252 -4.46 29.59 -9.12
C ASP A 252 -4.32 28.06 -8.97
N GLY A 253 -4.49 27.54 -7.75
CA GLY A 253 -4.47 26.10 -7.49
C GLY A 253 -5.60 25.34 -8.21
N PHE A 254 -6.81 25.90 -8.21
CA PHE A 254 -7.93 25.36 -8.99
C PHE A 254 -7.84 25.67 -10.49
N GLU A 255 -6.83 26.41 -10.96
CA GLU A 255 -6.76 26.97 -12.31
C GLU A 255 -8.04 27.71 -12.77
N ILE A 256 -8.71 28.41 -11.86
CA ILE A 256 -9.86 29.25 -12.17
C ILE A 256 -9.36 30.58 -12.73
N GLY A 257 -9.76 30.93 -13.96
CA GLY A 257 -9.36 32.21 -14.55
C GLY A 257 -9.99 33.43 -13.87
N TYR A 258 -9.16 34.42 -13.52
CA TYR A 258 -9.60 35.70 -12.94
C TYR A 258 -8.79 36.89 -13.48
N VAL A 259 -9.29 38.12 -13.23
CA VAL A 259 -8.60 39.38 -13.54
C VAL A 259 -8.53 40.23 -12.28
N VAL A 260 -7.31 40.42 -11.76
CA VAL A 260 -7.04 41.20 -10.54
C VAL A 260 -7.64 42.60 -10.63
N GLY A 261 -8.47 42.96 -9.65
CA GLY A 261 -9.11 44.27 -9.55
C GLY A 261 -10.37 44.45 -10.42
N ASN A 262 -10.81 43.40 -11.12
CA ASN A 262 -12.10 43.37 -11.80
C ASN A 262 -13.14 42.62 -10.96
N SER A 263 -14.03 43.38 -10.31
CA SER A 263 -15.01 42.80 -9.38
C SER A 263 -15.91 41.75 -10.01
N ALA A 264 -16.32 41.89 -11.27
CA ALA A 264 -17.19 40.88 -11.91
C ALA A 264 -16.44 39.57 -12.17
N SER A 265 -15.15 39.65 -12.54
CA SER A 265 -14.30 38.47 -12.73
C SER A 265 -13.99 37.77 -11.40
N GLU A 266 -13.70 38.55 -10.35
CA GLU A 266 -13.41 38.03 -9.02
C GLU A 266 -14.66 37.39 -8.38
N THR A 267 -15.85 37.99 -8.55
CA THR A 267 -17.12 37.38 -8.11
C THR A 267 -17.41 36.06 -8.82
N ALA A 268 -17.15 35.96 -10.13
CA ALA A 268 -17.33 34.69 -10.85
C ALA A 268 -16.36 33.60 -10.38
N ALA A 269 -15.11 33.97 -10.08
CA ALA A 269 -14.12 33.04 -9.52
C ALA A 269 -14.51 32.61 -8.09
N ASP A 270 -15.04 33.52 -7.28
CA ASP A 270 -15.60 33.25 -5.96
C ASP A 270 -16.74 32.23 -6.02
N GLU A 271 -17.74 32.46 -6.88
CA GLU A 271 -18.89 31.55 -7.03
C GLU A 271 -18.46 30.13 -7.44
N ARG A 272 -17.50 30.05 -8.38
CA ARG A 272 -16.95 28.77 -8.85
C ARG A 272 -16.16 28.04 -7.75
N ALA A 273 -15.25 28.73 -7.06
CA ALA A 273 -14.44 28.14 -5.99
C ALA A 273 -15.32 27.66 -4.81
N ASN A 274 -16.33 28.42 -4.41
CA ASN A 274 -17.27 28.00 -3.37
C ASN A 274 -18.03 26.74 -3.77
N THR A 275 -18.47 26.64 -5.02
CA THR A 275 -19.14 25.43 -5.54
C THR A 275 -18.24 24.21 -5.41
N VAL A 276 -16.96 24.35 -5.78
CA VAL A 276 -15.99 23.25 -5.66
C VAL A 276 -15.77 22.83 -4.21
N ILE A 277 -15.43 23.77 -3.33
CA ILE A 277 -15.20 23.46 -1.90
C ILE A 277 -16.40 22.72 -1.30
N THR A 278 -17.61 23.23 -1.57
CA THR A 278 -18.84 22.69 -1.00
C THR A 278 -19.10 21.27 -1.48
N GLN A 279 -18.96 20.99 -2.79
CA GLN A 279 -19.19 19.65 -3.34
C GLN A 279 -18.12 18.62 -2.93
N VAL A 280 -16.92 19.07 -2.54
CA VAL A 280 -15.88 18.20 -2.00
C VAL A 280 -16.14 17.81 -0.55
N LEU A 281 -16.74 18.72 0.25
CA LEU A 281 -16.89 18.55 1.69
C LEU A 281 -18.25 17.99 2.12
N LEU A 282 -19.32 18.32 1.39
CA LEU A 282 -20.67 17.86 1.68
C LEU A 282 -20.80 16.35 1.53
N GLU A 283 -21.67 15.76 2.35
CA GLU A 283 -22.17 14.41 2.11
C GLU A 283 -22.79 14.30 0.72
N LYS A 284 -22.48 13.20 0.02
CA LYS A 284 -22.95 12.91 -1.34
C LYS A 284 -24.01 11.83 -1.27
N GLU A 285 -25.08 12.00 -2.04
CA GLU A 285 -26.09 10.96 -2.24
C GLU A 285 -25.89 10.31 -3.61
N GLY A 286 -25.79 8.98 -3.60
CA GLY A 286 -25.80 8.12 -4.77
C GLY A 286 -26.97 7.16 -4.70
N SER A 287 -27.15 6.39 -5.76
CA SER A 287 -28.02 5.23 -5.68
C SER A 287 -27.42 4.03 -6.39
N VAL A 288 -27.60 2.87 -5.77
CA VAL A 288 -27.32 1.59 -6.42
C VAL A 288 -28.64 1.06 -6.93
N GLU A 289 -28.71 0.92 -8.25
CA GLU A 289 -29.89 0.42 -8.90
C GLU A 289 -29.86 -1.10 -8.88
N VAL A 290 -30.39 -1.68 -7.81
CA VAL A 290 -30.63 -3.10 -7.72
C VAL A 290 -31.95 -3.45 -8.39
N GLY A 291 -31.96 -3.29 -9.71
CA GLY A 291 -33.12 -3.60 -10.53
C GLY A 291 -34.25 -2.55 -10.51
N THR A 292 -35.21 -2.65 -9.58
CA THR A 292 -36.15 -1.57 -9.23
C THR A 292 -35.94 -1.08 -7.80
N VAL A 293 -35.14 -1.81 -7.02
CA VAL A 293 -34.73 -1.36 -5.69
C VAL A 293 -33.60 -0.38 -5.92
N THR A 294 -33.93 0.90 -5.86
CA THR A 294 -32.94 1.96 -5.80
C THR A 294 -32.58 2.12 -4.34
N THR A 295 -31.44 1.59 -3.93
CA THR A 295 -30.93 1.79 -2.58
C THR A 295 -30.15 3.10 -2.56
N PRO A 296 -30.57 4.11 -1.80
CA PRO A 296 -29.76 5.31 -1.62
C PRO A 296 -28.47 4.93 -0.89
N VAL A 297 -27.35 5.49 -1.33
CA VAL A 297 -26.06 5.35 -0.68
C VAL A 297 -25.57 6.75 -0.36
N THR A 298 -25.39 7.05 0.92
CA THR A 298 -24.70 8.26 1.35
C THR A 298 -23.21 7.96 1.48
N TYR A 299 -22.37 8.83 0.95
CA TYR A 299 -20.93 8.66 0.98
C TYR A 299 -20.21 9.99 0.98
N LEU A 300 -18.97 9.99 1.47
CA LEU A 300 -18.07 11.14 1.39
C LEU A 300 -16.73 10.72 0.79
N LEU A 301 -16.22 9.58 1.26
CA LEU A 301 -15.00 8.93 0.82
C LEU A 301 -15.13 8.44 -0.63
N GLY A 302 -14.19 8.85 -1.48
CA GLY A 302 -14.02 8.29 -2.82
C GLY A 302 -13.57 6.83 -2.79
N ASP A 303 -13.56 6.14 -3.94
CA ASP A 303 -13.04 4.78 -3.98
C ASP A 303 -11.53 4.71 -3.69
N ILE A 304 -11.17 3.58 -3.09
CA ILE A 304 -9.82 3.18 -2.73
C ILE A 304 -9.52 1.96 -3.58
N PHE A 305 -9.24 2.19 -4.86
CA PHE A 305 -9.09 1.11 -5.85
C PHE A 305 -7.62 0.72 -6.05
N HIS A 306 -6.71 1.70 -6.16
CA HIS A 306 -5.29 1.47 -6.37
C HIS A 306 -4.42 1.76 -5.13
N ALA A 307 -4.94 2.49 -4.15
CA ALA A 307 -4.25 2.75 -2.90
C ALA A 307 -4.36 1.55 -1.94
N ASP A 308 -3.23 1.20 -1.32
CA ASP A 308 -3.21 0.25 -0.22
C ASP A 308 -3.25 1.06 1.08
N PRO A 309 -4.18 0.79 2.00
CA PRO A 309 -4.19 1.53 3.27
C PRO A 309 -2.94 1.22 4.10
N LEU A 310 -2.50 2.17 4.90
CA LEU A 310 -1.25 2.09 5.65
C LEU A 310 -1.49 2.42 7.12
N VAL A 311 -1.02 1.56 8.02
CA VAL A 311 -1.12 1.81 9.46
C VAL A 311 0.18 2.41 9.98
N ILE A 312 0.08 3.59 10.59
CA ILE A 312 1.16 4.19 11.38
C ILE A 312 0.90 3.83 12.85
N ASN A 313 1.88 3.21 13.48
CA ASN A 313 1.95 2.98 14.92
C ASN A 313 3.38 3.31 15.38
N LYS A 314 3.88 2.81 16.51
CA LYS A 314 5.24 3.04 17.01
C LYS A 314 6.34 2.94 15.94
N PRO A 315 7.42 3.73 16.06
CA PRO A 315 8.64 3.53 15.26
C PRO A 315 9.11 2.06 15.33
N SER A 316 9.36 1.46 14.17
CA SER A 316 9.64 0.01 14.05
C SER A 316 10.94 -0.32 13.34
N ASN A 317 11.78 0.69 13.03
CA ASN A 317 13.06 0.46 12.35
C ASN A 317 14.08 -0.18 13.30
N PHE A 318 14.11 -1.51 13.34
CA PHE A 318 14.99 -2.28 14.21
C PHE A 318 16.48 -2.02 13.94
N THR A 319 16.87 -1.80 12.68
CA THR A 319 18.26 -1.51 12.31
C THR A 319 18.72 -0.19 12.93
N TYR A 320 17.91 0.86 12.87
CA TYR A 320 18.22 2.12 13.54
C TYR A 320 18.11 2.02 15.06
N TYR A 321 17.15 1.25 15.59
CA TYR A 321 17.04 1.02 17.02
C TYR A 321 18.29 0.34 17.60
N THR A 322 18.79 -0.70 16.94
CA THR A 322 19.98 -1.44 17.41
C THR A 322 21.28 -0.65 17.22
N SER A 323 21.45 0.00 16.08
CA SER A 323 22.68 0.75 15.76
C SER A 323 22.75 2.16 16.35
N ASP A 324 21.61 2.70 16.79
CA ASP A 324 21.39 4.08 17.27
C ASP A 324 22.18 5.12 16.45
N PRO A 325 21.88 5.26 15.15
CA PRO A 325 22.64 6.13 14.30
C PRO A 325 22.52 7.57 14.81
N TYR A 326 23.67 8.26 14.87
CA TYR A 326 23.82 9.66 15.33
C TYR A 326 23.87 9.89 16.83
N GLN A 327 23.75 8.86 17.68
CA GLN A 327 23.98 9.00 19.12
C GLN A 327 25.35 9.65 19.37
N ASN A 328 25.35 10.80 20.06
CA ASN A 328 26.55 11.57 20.41
C ASN A 328 27.49 11.86 19.22
N LYS A 329 26.97 11.97 17.99
CA LYS A 329 27.78 12.33 16.82
C LYS A 329 27.85 13.84 16.65
N ALA A 330 29.05 14.34 16.34
CA ALA A 330 29.24 15.69 15.85
C ALA A 330 28.52 15.87 14.51
N LEU A 331 27.58 16.80 14.44
CA LEU A 331 26.87 17.12 13.21
C LEU A 331 27.57 18.30 12.53
N CYS A 332 27.93 18.14 11.25
CA CYS A 332 28.57 19.18 10.44
C CYS A 332 29.80 19.85 11.05
N GLY A 333 30.62 19.05 11.74
CA GLY A 333 31.84 19.55 12.38
C GLY A 333 31.58 20.45 13.59
N VAL A 334 30.32 20.61 14.02
CA VAL A 334 29.95 21.21 15.30
C VAL A 334 30.23 20.18 16.40
N ALA A 335 30.80 20.64 17.52
CA ALA A 335 31.03 19.77 18.67
C ALA A 335 29.72 19.16 19.16
N THR A 336 29.79 17.93 19.66
CA THR A 336 28.66 17.25 20.30
C THR A 336 28.09 18.11 21.42
N ASP A 337 26.77 18.28 21.45
CA ASP A 337 26.05 18.91 22.55
C ASP A 337 25.28 17.84 23.33
N PRO A 338 25.76 17.44 24.53
CA PRO A 338 25.07 16.46 25.37
C PRO A 338 23.69 16.92 25.85
N ASN A 339 23.44 18.24 25.86
CA ASN A 339 22.20 18.84 26.37
C ASN A 339 21.22 19.19 25.23
N ARG A 340 21.47 18.70 24.02
CA ARG A 340 20.61 18.93 22.87
C ARG A 340 19.21 18.33 23.12
N SER A 341 18.18 19.13 22.87
CA SER A 341 16.78 18.69 22.92
C SER A 341 16.08 19.01 21.59
N PRO A 342 15.51 18.01 20.89
CA PRO A 342 15.60 16.58 21.21
C PRO A 342 17.02 16.03 20.96
N PRO A 343 17.42 14.95 21.65
CA PRO A 343 18.65 14.22 21.37
C PRO A 343 18.71 13.69 19.93
N THR A 344 19.92 13.41 19.44
CA THR A 344 20.13 12.82 18.11
C THR A 344 19.89 11.30 18.06
N SER A 345 19.61 10.68 19.20
CA SER A 345 19.42 9.23 19.34
C SER A 345 18.10 8.78 18.73
N TYR A 346 18.16 7.77 17.86
CA TYR A 346 16.97 7.08 17.35
C TYR A 346 16.29 6.25 18.43
N LYS A 347 17.05 5.65 19.36
CA LYS A 347 16.47 4.91 20.49
C LYS A 347 15.57 5.83 21.32
N TRP A 348 16.06 7.01 21.69
CA TRP A 348 15.27 8.01 22.38
C TRP A 348 13.99 8.38 21.61
N PHE A 349 14.12 8.59 20.30
CA PHE A 349 12.96 8.88 19.43
C PHE A 349 11.95 7.73 19.41
N ALA A 350 12.41 6.49 19.24
CA ALA A 350 11.54 5.32 19.20
C ALA A 350 10.86 5.06 20.55
N ASP A 351 11.58 5.20 21.65
CA ASP A 351 11.06 4.98 23.00
C ASP A 351 10.05 6.07 23.38
N ARG A 352 10.32 7.34 23.08
CA ARG A 352 9.37 8.45 23.28
C ARG A 352 8.06 8.25 22.52
N ASN A 353 8.12 7.64 21.35
CA ASN A 353 6.98 7.46 20.45
C ASN A 353 6.40 6.03 20.52
N VAL A 354 6.76 5.23 21.52
CA VAL A 354 6.35 3.82 21.58
C VAL A 354 4.83 3.63 21.77
N CYS A 355 4.17 4.53 22.50
CA CYS A 355 2.71 4.52 22.66
C CYS A 355 2.01 5.60 21.85
N ARG A 356 2.65 6.16 20.82
CA ARG A 356 1.98 7.13 19.95
C ARG A 356 0.70 6.51 19.39
N ARG A 357 -0.30 7.34 19.16
CA ARG A 357 -1.58 6.87 18.62
C ARG A 357 -1.39 6.12 17.30
N THR A 358 -2.25 5.15 17.06
CA THR A 358 -2.30 4.42 15.81
C THR A 358 -3.20 5.15 14.81
N LEU A 359 -2.73 5.34 13.58
CA LEU A 359 -3.44 5.99 12.50
C LEU A 359 -3.58 5.03 11.32
N LEU A 360 -4.73 5.07 10.65
CA LEU A 360 -4.95 4.39 9.38
C LEU A 360 -5.03 5.41 8.26
N LEU A 361 -4.10 5.33 7.32
CA LEU A 361 -4.02 6.22 6.17
C LEU A 361 -4.53 5.53 4.92
N THR A 362 -5.25 6.27 4.09
CA THR A 362 -5.63 5.81 2.76
C THR A 362 -5.74 6.98 1.81
N ALA A 363 -5.24 6.81 0.60
CA ALA A 363 -5.50 7.75 -0.48
C ALA A 363 -6.78 7.31 -1.21
N SER A 364 -7.55 8.26 -1.72
CA SER A 364 -8.77 8.00 -2.49
C SER A 364 -8.87 8.87 -3.73
N ASN A 365 -9.67 8.39 -4.68
CA ASN A 365 -9.87 9.05 -5.96
C ASN A 365 -10.65 10.39 -5.88
N ASP A 366 -11.11 10.78 -4.69
CA ASP A 366 -11.65 12.12 -4.40
C ASP A 366 -10.57 13.20 -4.27
N GLY A 367 -9.30 12.84 -4.52
CA GLY A 367 -8.18 13.77 -4.53
C GLY A 367 -7.61 14.06 -3.15
N GLN A 368 -7.92 13.22 -2.16
CA GLN A 368 -7.51 13.38 -0.78
C GLN A 368 -6.70 12.17 -0.27
N LEU A 369 -5.74 12.46 0.60
CA LEU A 369 -5.19 11.48 1.54
C LEU A 369 -5.95 11.62 2.86
N HIS A 370 -6.62 10.57 3.31
CA HIS A 370 -7.35 10.52 4.57
C HIS A 370 -6.53 9.83 5.66
N ALA A 371 -6.60 10.34 6.88
CA ALA A 371 -6.05 9.73 8.09
C ALA A 371 -7.15 9.48 9.12
N PHE A 372 -7.39 8.22 9.48
CA PHE A 372 -8.41 7.80 10.44
C PHE A 372 -7.79 7.38 11.78
N ASP A 373 -8.57 7.59 12.84
CA ASP A 373 -8.24 7.15 14.19
C ASP A 373 -8.34 5.63 14.31
N ALA A 374 -7.19 4.96 14.41
CA ALA A 374 -7.08 3.51 14.49
C ALA A 374 -6.73 3.00 15.89
N GLY A 375 -6.64 3.88 16.88
CA GLY A 375 -6.53 3.53 18.29
C GLY A 375 -5.61 4.47 19.07
N ILE A 376 -5.98 4.79 20.31
CA ILE A 376 -5.20 5.64 21.21
C ILE A 376 -4.80 4.82 22.42
N PHE A 377 -3.56 4.99 22.90
CA PHE A 377 -3.09 4.31 24.11
C PHE A 377 -3.77 4.91 25.35
N ARG A 378 -4.39 4.07 26.18
CA ARG A 378 -5.23 4.48 27.32
C ARG A 378 -4.95 3.68 28.58
N ASP A 379 -5.42 4.25 29.69
CA ASP A 379 -5.48 3.64 31.02
C ASP A 379 -6.01 2.21 30.97
N PRO A 380 -5.32 1.25 31.62
CA PRO A 380 -5.88 -0.06 31.85
C PRO A 380 -7.07 0.04 32.80
N PRO A 381 -8.02 -0.93 32.80
CA PRO A 381 -9.12 -0.94 33.76
C PRO A 381 -8.69 -0.97 35.24
N SER A 382 -7.42 -1.28 35.52
CA SER A 382 -6.82 -1.47 36.84
C SER A 382 -6.04 -0.28 37.41
N GLY A 383 -5.81 0.80 36.63
CA GLY A 383 -4.90 1.88 37.06
C GLY A 383 -4.73 2.99 36.02
N SER A 384 -3.77 3.89 36.24
CA SER A 384 -3.31 4.88 35.26
C SER A 384 -2.40 4.22 34.22
N ALA A 385 -2.51 4.62 32.96
CA ALA A 385 -1.58 4.15 31.94
C ALA A 385 -0.20 4.76 32.15
N GLU A 386 0.82 3.95 31.97
CA GLU A 386 2.22 4.38 31.98
C GLU A 386 2.86 3.88 30.68
N CYS A 387 3.43 4.81 29.91
CA CYS A 387 4.18 4.51 28.69
C CYS A 387 5.68 4.79 28.91
N LEU A 388 6.25 4.15 29.93
CA LEU A 388 7.63 4.34 30.31
C LEU A 388 8.41 3.07 29.99
N LEU A 389 9.13 3.11 28.87
CA LEU A 389 10.22 2.16 28.61
C LEU A 389 11.41 2.54 29.49
N PRO A 390 12.17 1.57 30.01
CA PRO A 390 13.14 1.81 31.08
C PRO A 390 14.14 2.91 30.70
N ALA A 391 14.24 3.94 31.55
CA ALA A 391 15.55 4.48 31.85
C ALA A 391 16.31 3.33 32.52
N LYS A 392 17.41 2.88 31.92
CA LYS A 392 18.31 1.94 32.61
C LYS A 392 18.78 2.67 33.87
N ASP A 393 18.43 2.18 35.06
CA ASP A 393 19.14 2.54 36.30
C ASP A 393 20.61 2.12 36.08
N LEU A 394 21.46 3.11 35.79
CA LEU A 394 22.85 2.91 35.36
C LEU A 394 23.80 2.76 36.55
N ASP A 395 23.35 2.95 37.80
CA ASP A 395 24.19 2.82 39.00
C ASP A 395 23.62 1.93 40.12
N GLY A 396 22.39 1.41 39.95
CA GLY A 396 21.83 0.34 40.77
C GLY A 396 21.41 0.79 42.17
N ASP A 397 21.05 2.06 42.33
CA ASP A 397 20.67 2.64 43.61
C ASP A 397 19.14 2.63 43.89
N GLY A 398 18.34 2.28 42.87
CA GLY A 398 16.89 2.14 42.99
C GLY A 398 16.13 3.47 42.96
N THR A 399 16.70 4.51 42.37
CA THR A 399 16.00 5.75 42.03
C THR A 399 16.17 6.12 40.55
N ALA A 400 15.10 6.59 39.90
CA ALA A 400 15.18 7.16 38.56
C ALA A 400 16.00 8.46 38.63
N GLU A 401 17.27 8.40 38.25
CA GLU A 401 18.17 9.55 38.28
C GLU A 401 17.73 10.61 37.27
N THR A 402 17.32 11.78 37.79
CA THR A 402 17.17 13.02 37.03
C THR A 402 18.32 13.99 37.29
N ASP A 403 19.37 13.58 38.00
CA ASP A 403 20.43 14.49 38.39
C ASP A 403 21.74 14.26 37.61
N GLU A 404 22.23 15.36 37.02
CA GLU A 404 23.49 15.48 36.30
C GLU A 404 24.69 14.89 37.08
N PHE A 405 25.47 14.00 36.47
CA PHE A 405 26.82 13.65 36.96
C PHE A 405 27.95 14.35 36.19
N SER A 406 28.90 14.87 36.97
CA SER A 406 29.93 15.87 36.62
C SER A 406 31.13 15.37 35.78
N ASP A 407 31.10 14.21 35.13
CA ASP A 407 32.25 13.73 34.33
C ASP A 407 31.97 12.94 33.03
N GLY A 408 30.70 12.71 32.66
CA GLY A 408 30.31 12.47 31.26
C GLY A 408 30.84 11.21 30.57
N ILE A 409 31.07 10.10 31.29
CA ILE A 409 31.40 8.79 30.69
C ILE A 409 30.49 7.72 31.30
N VAL A 410 29.71 7.02 30.46
CA VAL A 410 28.91 5.84 30.84
C VAL A 410 29.70 4.57 30.51
N ASP A 411 29.84 3.67 31.48
CA ASP A 411 30.41 2.33 31.33
C ASP A 411 29.28 1.32 31.03
N TYR A 412 29.54 0.37 30.12
CA TYR A 412 28.57 -0.63 29.65
C TYR A 412 29.10 -2.04 29.94
N ASP A 413 29.09 -2.48 31.20
CA ASP A 413 29.40 -3.88 31.56
C ASP A 413 28.13 -4.64 32.02
N GLU A 414 28.09 -5.94 31.71
CA GLU A 414 26.90 -6.82 31.60
C GLU A 414 26.44 -7.54 32.88
N ASP A 415 26.92 -7.19 34.06
CA ASP A 415 26.68 -7.99 35.27
C ASP A 415 25.99 -7.19 36.38
N ASP A 416 24.66 -7.02 36.30
CA ASP A 416 23.85 -6.77 37.51
C ASP A 416 22.45 -7.39 37.43
N ALA A 417 22.07 -8.05 38.53
CA ALA A 417 20.84 -8.81 38.67
C ALA A 417 19.68 -7.89 39.10
N VAL A 418 18.60 -7.92 38.32
CA VAL A 418 17.35 -7.17 38.53
C VAL A 418 16.77 -7.41 39.93
N GLU A 419 16.76 -6.39 40.78
CA GLU A 419 16.22 -6.42 42.16
C GLU A 419 14.92 -5.61 42.35
N SER A 420 14.04 -5.44 41.36
CA SER A 420 12.63 -5.11 41.64
C SER A 420 11.72 -5.29 40.42
N ALA A 421 10.55 -5.90 40.60
CA ALA A 421 9.55 -6.14 39.57
C ALA A 421 8.64 -4.91 39.28
N THR A 422 9.13 -3.68 39.47
CA THR A 422 8.32 -2.44 39.33
C THR A 422 8.96 -1.33 38.50
N GLU A 423 9.96 -1.62 37.65
CA GLU A 423 10.69 -0.58 36.90
C GLU A 423 10.63 -0.74 35.36
N HIS A 424 9.70 -1.56 34.88
CA HIS A 424 9.35 -1.66 33.47
C HIS A 424 7.82 -1.61 33.37
N VAL A 425 7.26 -0.47 32.96
CA VAL A 425 5.80 -0.31 32.93
C VAL A 425 5.37 0.23 31.57
N LEU A 426 5.09 -0.71 30.65
CA LEU A 426 4.06 -0.52 29.65
C LEU A 426 2.77 -1.09 30.27
N ASP A 427 2.02 -0.24 30.96
CA ASP A 427 0.72 -0.62 31.54
C ASP A 427 -0.37 0.23 30.88
N GLY A 428 -1.23 -0.41 30.11
CA GLY A 428 -2.20 0.26 29.25
C GLY A 428 -2.48 -0.55 27.99
N ALA A 429 -3.47 -0.12 27.23
CA ALA A 429 -3.85 -0.75 25.98
C ALA A 429 -4.32 0.29 24.97
N TYR A 430 -4.18 -0.03 23.69
CA TYR A 430 -4.84 0.74 22.66
C TYR A 430 -6.35 0.49 22.72
N ASP A 431 -7.14 1.57 22.67
CA ASP A 431 -8.57 1.46 22.44
C ASP A 431 -8.86 0.94 21.02
N ASN A 432 -10.14 0.65 20.73
CA ASN A 432 -10.55 0.09 19.44
C ASN A 432 -10.44 1.08 18.26
N GLY A 433 -10.08 2.34 18.50
CA GLY A 433 -10.18 3.40 17.51
C GLY A 433 -11.64 3.76 17.21
N THR A 434 -11.83 4.91 16.60
CA THR A 434 -13.16 5.47 16.35
C THR A 434 -13.53 5.54 14.87
N GLY A 435 -12.57 5.30 13.95
CA GLY A 435 -12.78 5.48 12.51
C GLY A 435 -13.00 6.94 12.08
N ARG A 436 -12.91 7.91 13.00
CA ARG A 436 -13.04 9.34 12.70
C ARG A 436 -11.79 9.87 11.98
N GLU A 437 -12.00 10.81 11.07
CA GLU A 437 -10.94 11.49 10.32
C GLU A 437 -10.16 12.45 11.23
N ILE A 438 -8.87 12.16 11.41
CA ILE A 438 -7.88 12.95 12.12
C ILE A 438 -7.45 14.14 11.27
N PHE A 439 -7.14 13.91 10.00
CA PHE A 439 -6.90 14.94 9.00
C PHE A 439 -7.16 14.38 7.59
N SER A 440 -7.33 15.28 6.63
CA SER A 440 -7.26 14.98 5.20
C SER A 440 -6.34 15.97 4.50
N PHE A 441 -5.58 15.52 3.50
CA PHE A 441 -4.61 16.34 2.77
C PHE A 441 -4.86 16.33 1.26
N ILE A 442 -4.87 17.53 0.66
CA ILE A 442 -4.95 17.76 -0.79
C ILE A 442 -3.65 18.45 -1.25
N PRO A 443 -2.74 17.73 -1.94
CA PRO A 443 -1.60 18.33 -2.61
C PRO A 443 -2.07 19.42 -3.57
N ARG A 444 -1.30 20.49 -3.71
CA ARG A 444 -1.67 21.61 -4.56
C ARG A 444 -1.92 21.19 -6.00
N ALA A 445 -1.08 20.28 -6.51
CA ALA A 445 -1.24 19.72 -7.85
C ALA A 445 -2.59 19.01 -8.08
N MET A 446 -3.28 18.60 -7.01
CA MET A 446 -4.57 17.91 -7.07
C MET A 446 -5.77 18.84 -7.00
N LEU A 447 -5.58 20.13 -6.71
CA LEU A 447 -6.69 21.10 -6.66
C LEU A 447 -7.39 21.21 -8.02
N GLU A 448 -6.66 21.27 -9.12
CA GLU A 448 -7.24 21.31 -10.47
C GLU A 448 -7.99 20.00 -10.81
N PRO A 449 -7.40 18.79 -10.65
CA PRO A 449 -8.14 17.53 -10.76
C PRO A 449 -9.43 17.49 -9.92
N VAL A 450 -9.37 17.93 -8.66
CA VAL A 450 -10.53 18.00 -7.76
C VAL A 450 -11.62 18.93 -8.31
N ARG A 451 -11.27 20.12 -8.82
CA ARG A 451 -12.25 21.00 -9.51
C ARG A 451 -12.87 20.30 -10.71
N THR A 452 -12.04 19.71 -11.57
CA THR A 452 -12.50 19.06 -12.81
C THR A 452 -13.43 17.88 -12.51
N LEU A 453 -13.09 17.08 -11.50
CA LEU A 453 -13.92 15.98 -10.99
C LEU A 453 -15.32 16.47 -10.58
N VAL A 454 -15.38 17.58 -9.83
CA VAL A 454 -16.62 18.19 -9.36
C VAL A 454 -17.47 18.74 -10.51
N GLU A 455 -16.85 19.43 -11.46
CA GLU A 455 -17.56 20.17 -12.50
C GLU A 455 -17.99 19.32 -13.71
N GLU A 456 -17.20 18.30 -14.07
CA GLU A 456 -17.45 17.54 -15.31
C GLU A 456 -18.36 16.33 -15.10
N GLN A 457 -18.43 15.75 -13.89
CA GLN A 457 -19.30 14.61 -13.49
C GLN A 457 -19.35 13.40 -14.46
N ASP A 458 -18.48 13.35 -15.49
CA ASP A 458 -18.55 12.37 -16.58
C ASP A 458 -17.74 11.12 -16.23
N ARG A 459 -18.45 9.99 -16.07
CA ARG A 459 -17.94 8.64 -15.80
C ARG A 459 -16.89 8.15 -16.80
N ASN A 460 -16.78 8.77 -17.98
CA ASN A 460 -15.83 8.40 -19.02
C ASN A 460 -14.66 9.40 -19.18
N LYS A 461 -14.62 10.47 -18.38
CA LYS A 461 -13.64 11.56 -18.54
C LYS A 461 -13.07 12.14 -17.23
N GLY A 462 -13.60 11.77 -16.06
CA GLY A 462 -13.10 12.30 -14.78
C GLY A 462 -11.63 11.96 -14.55
N PRO A 463 -10.77 12.93 -14.19
CA PRO A 463 -9.39 12.65 -13.84
C PRO A 463 -9.34 11.82 -12.55
N TRP A 464 -8.35 10.94 -12.44
CA TRP A 464 -8.14 10.19 -11.21
C TRP A 464 -7.67 11.13 -10.09
N GLY A 465 -8.09 10.89 -8.85
CA GLY A 465 -7.60 11.63 -7.69
C GLY A 465 -6.25 11.09 -7.19
N ILE A 466 -6.01 11.18 -5.88
CA ILE A 466 -4.82 10.59 -5.26
C ILE A 466 -5.14 9.12 -4.95
N ASP A 467 -4.74 8.21 -5.83
CA ASP A 467 -5.00 6.77 -5.62
C ASP A 467 -3.68 5.99 -5.47
N GLY A 468 -2.60 6.67 -5.06
CA GLY A 468 -1.31 6.08 -4.80
C GLY A 468 -1.17 5.57 -3.37
N SER A 469 -0.67 4.34 -3.20
CA SER A 469 -0.35 3.82 -1.87
C SER A 469 0.79 4.65 -1.24
N PRO A 470 0.59 5.26 -0.06
CA PRO A 470 1.64 6.00 0.62
C PRO A 470 2.67 5.05 1.23
N ARG A 471 3.85 5.59 1.54
CA ARG A 471 4.90 4.94 2.35
C ARG A 471 5.24 5.82 3.55
N VAL A 472 5.55 5.20 4.68
CA VAL A 472 5.99 5.89 5.89
C VAL A 472 7.28 5.25 6.39
N ASP A 473 8.24 6.08 6.79
CA ASP A 473 9.52 5.65 7.35
C ASP A 473 10.10 6.78 8.22
N ASP A 474 11.13 6.46 9.01
CA ASP A 474 11.75 7.41 9.93
C ASP A 474 13.07 7.97 9.36
N PHE A 475 13.22 9.29 9.42
CA PHE A 475 14.33 10.02 8.82
C PHE A 475 14.93 11.03 9.79
N PHE A 476 16.25 11.22 9.72
CA PHE A 476 16.95 12.25 10.47
C PHE A 476 17.13 13.49 9.58
N ILE A 477 16.20 14.44 9.67
CA ILE A 477 16.06 15.59 8.77
C ILE A 477 15.75 16.88 9.54
N ASP A 478 16.01 18.03 8.93
CA ASP A 478 15.54 19.33 9.41
C ASP A 478 14.11 19.55 8.90
N PRO A 479 13.08 19.47 9.78
CA PRO A 479 11.68 19.58 9.36
C PRO A 479 11.33 21.00 8.87
N GLN A 480 12.18 22.00 9.09
CA GLN A 480 11.97 23.39 8.66
C GLN A 480 12.81 23.78 7.43
N ALA A 481 13.50 22.81 6.82
CA ALA A 481 14.38 23.04 5.67
C ALA A 481 13.67 23.73 4.48
N ALA A 482 12.43 23.34 4.21
CA ALA A 482 11.63 23.89 3.11
C ALA A 482 11.20 25.33 3.35
N GLU A 483 10.82 25.68 4.60
CA GLU A 483 10.37 27.02 4.98
C GLU A 483 11.52 28.04 5.05
N ASN A 484 12.69 27.60 5.53
CA ASN A 484 13.84 28.49 5.76
C ASN A 484 14.80 28.59 4.56
N GLY A 485 14.63 27.74 3.54
CA GLY A 485 15.49 27.70 2.34
C GLY A 485 16.97 27.41 2.62
N SER A 486 17.29 27.00 3.85
CA SER A 486 18.63 26.73 4.36
C SER A 486 18.55 25.47 5.20
N THR A 487 19.22 24.40 4.78
CA THR A 487 19.38 23.21 5.60
C THR A 487 20.56 23.41 6.54
N THR A 488 20.32 23.33 7.85
CA THR A 488 21.43 23.04 8.76
C THR A 488 21.24 21.65 9.34
N CYS A 489 22.15 20.77 8.93
CA CYS A 489 22.38 19.46 9.54
C CYS A 489 22.48 19.47 11.08
N ALA A 490 22.71 20.62 11.73
CA ALA A 490 22.68 20.74 13.18
C ALA A 490 21.24 20.71 13.73
N ASP A 491 20.27 21.22 12.97
CA ASP A 491 18.85 21.26 13.32
C ASP A 491 18.12 19.94 13.04
N ARG A 492 18.77 19.00 12.35
CA ARG A 492 18.20 17.69 12.01
C ARG A 492 17.80 16.89 13.23
N GLU A 493 16.61 16.33 13.21
CA GLU A 493 16.06 15.49 14.25
C GLU A 493 15.30 14.31 13.61
N TRP A 494 15.00 13.28 14.40
CA TRP A 494 14.25 12.14 13.92
C TRP A 494 12.78 12.49 13.72
N ARG A 495 12.26 12.20 12.53
CA ARG A 495 10.90 12.47 12.07
C ARG A 495 10.33 11.24 11.37
N THR A 496 9.05 10.97 11.57
CA THR A 496 8.32 9.99 10.76
C THR A 496 7.66 10.73 9.59
N VAL A 497 8.09 10.41 8.37
CA VAL A 497 7.63 11.11 7.16
C VAL A 497 6.84 10.14 6.29
N LEU A 498 5.69 10.62 5.83
CA LEU A 498 4.87 10.01 4.81
C LEU A 498 5.29 10.52 3.43
N ILE A 499 5.38 9.63 2.45
CA ILE A 499 5.62 9.97 1.05
C ILE A 499 4.56 9.29 0.20
N GLY A 500 3.85 10.05 -0.63
CA GLY A 500 2.81 9.53 -1.53
C GLY A 500 3.00 10.00 -2.97
N GLY A 501 2.59 9.16 -3.91
CA GLY A 501 2.43 9.53 -5.33
C GLY A 501 0.96 9.83 -5.65
N TYR A 502 0.71 10.56 -6.72
CA TYR A 502 -0.65 10.83 -7.24
C TYR A 502 -1.21 9.69 -8.09
N ARG A 503 -0.40 8.69 -8.47
CA ARG A 503 -0.79 7.61 -9.39
C ARG A 503 -1.31 8.17 -10.72
N GLU A 504 -2.44 7.67 -11.22
CA GLU A 504 -3.11 8.16 -12.44
C GLU A 504 -3.68 9.57 -12.28
N GLY A 505 -3.70 10.13 -11.06
CA GLY A 505 -4.06 11.52 -10.84
C GLY A 505 -2.99 12.51 -11.29
N GLY A 506 -1.77 12.02 -11.52
CA GLY A 506 -0.80 12.74 -12.33
C GLY A 506 0.68 12.55 -11.95
N PRO A 507 1.54 13.34 -12.60
CA PRO A 507 2.98 13.28 -12.43
C PRO A 507 3.46 14.09 -11.22
N GLY A 508 3.55 13.43 -10.07
CA GLY A 508 4.19 14.01 -8.89
C GLY A 508 4.11 13.16 -7.62
N TYR A 509 4.83 13.63 -6.61
CA TYR A 509 4.89 13.05 -5.27
C TYR A 509 4.78 14.15 -4.22
N TYR A 510 4.46 13.80 -2.99
CA TYR A 510 4.41 14.71 -1.86
C TYR A 510 4.99 14.04 -0.61
N ALA A 511 5.47 14.85 0.33
CA ALA A 511 5.93 14.38 1.62
C ALA A 511 5.33 15.18 2.77
N LEU A 512 4.88 14.46 3.81
CA LEU A 512 4.29 15.03 5.02
C LEU A 512 5.05 14.55 6.27
N ASP A 513 5.34 15.45 7.19
CA ASP A 513 5.72 15.08 8.56
C ASP A 513 4.46 14.66 9.34
N VAL A 514 4.43 13.39 9.73
CA VAL A 514 3.35 12.75 10.48
C VAL A 514 3.85 12.21 11.83
N THR A 515 4.91 12.81 12.37
CA THR A 515 5.63 12.30 13.55
C THR A 515 4.75 12.21 14.79
N GLN A 516 4.15 13.34 15.19
CA GLN A 516 3.49 13.46 16.50
C GLN A 516 2.14 14.17 16.38
N PRO A 517 1.02 13.41 16.44
CA PRO A 517 -0.33 13.99 16.36
C PRO A 517 -0.81 14.66 17.66
N ASP A 518 -0.30 14.23 18.82
CA ASP A 518 -0.79 14.67 20.13
C ASP A 518 0.35 15.12 21.04
N THR A 519 0.09 16.02 21.98
CA THR A 519 1.00 16.26 23.11
C THR A 519 1.12 14.98 23.94
N LEU A 520 2.28 14.76 24.54
CA LEU A 520 2.49 13.66 25.49
C LEU A 520 2.49 14.22 26.91
N ASP A 521 1.93 13.48 27.88
CA ASP A 521 2.11 13.80 29.30
C ASP A 521 3.47 13.32 29.84
N ASP A 522 3.67 13.47 31.15
CA ASP A 522 4.91 13.10 31.85
C ASP A 522 5.19 11.58 31.80
N GLU A 523 4.19 10.78 31.47
CA GLU A 523 4.25 9.32 31.35
C GLU A 523 4.32 8.85 29.88
N ASN A 524 4.55 9.79 28.94
CA ASN A 524 4.54 9.62 27.48
C ASN A 524 3.21 9.08 26.91
N VAL A 525 2.09 9.26 27.61
CA VAL A 525 0.77 8.88 27.11
C VAL A 525 0.21 9.99 26.21
N PRO A 526 -0.34 9.68 25.03
CA PRO A 526 -0.93 10.68 24.13
C PRO A 526 -2.15 11.40 24.74
N GLN A 527 -2.15 12.73 24.63
CA GLN A 527 -3.21 13.61 25.15
C GLN A 527 -3.96 14.32 24.01
N PRO A 528 -4.90 13.65 23.32
CA PRO A 528 -5.74 14.27 22.29
C PRO A 528 -6.77 15.24 22.89
N THR A 529 -7.21 16.22 22.10
CA THR A 529 -8.33 17.10 22.46
C THR A 529 -9.66 16.43 22.13
N ALA A 530 -10.72 16.71 22.90
CA ALA A 530 -12.07 16.20 22.64
C ALA A 530 -12.16 14.67 22.44
N GLY A 531 -11.27 13.92 23.09
CA GLY A 531 -11.23 12.46 23.05
C GLY A 531 -10.38 11.88 21.91
N TYR A 532 -10.35 12.48 20.73
CA TYR A 532 -9.60 11.95 19.58
C TYR A 532 -9.00 13.02 18.65
N THR A 533 -9.39 14.29 18.75
CA THR A 533 -8.84 15.34 17.87
C THR A 533 -7.34 15.51 18.16
N PRO A 534 -6.48 15.55 17.12
CA PRO A 534 -5.04 15.74 17.30
C PRO A 534 -4.75 17.05 18.05
N SER A 535 -4.14 16.97 19.23
CA SER A 535 -3.83 18.16 20.03
C SER A 535 -2.67 18.99 19.46
N CYS A 536 -1.85 18.39 18.59
CA CYS A 536 -0.76 19.09 17.91
C CYS A 536 -1.13 19.62 16.52
N PHE A 537 -2.43 19.66 16.16
CA PHE A 537 -2.86 20.14 14.85
C PHE A 537 -2.29 21.54 14.56
N ASP A 538 -2.57 22.54 15.38
CA ASP A 538 -2.05 23.90 15.20
C ASP A 538 -0.62 24.11 15.75
N GLY A 539 0.10 23.02 16.04
CA GLY A 539 1.36 23.05 16.78
C GLY A 539 1.15 23.42 18.25
N GLY A 540 2.26 23.69 18.96
CA GLY A 540 2.19 24.05 20.38
C GLY A 540 3.45 23.67 21.15
N ALA A 541 3.47 24.00 22.45
CA ALA A 541 4.46 23.42 23.35
C ALA A 541 4.32 21.89 23.33
N ASP A 542 5.43 21.16 23.30
CA ASP A 542 5.51 19.69 23.28
C ASP A 542 5.05 18.99 21.99
N CYS A 543 4.63 19.75 20.97
CA CYS A 543 4.27 19.24 19.63
C CYS A 543 5.45 19.19 18.64
N GLY A 544 6.64 19.60 19.07
CA GLY A 544 7.81 19.78 18.20
C GLY A 544 7.80 21.12 17.46
N ASN A 545 8.68 21.23 16.45
CA ASN A 545 8.97 22.49 15.77
C ASN A 545 8.04 22.81 14.59
N VAL A 546 7.13 21.90 14.25
CA VAL A 546 6.21 22.01 13.11
C VAL A 546 4.80 21.55 13.51
N PRO A 547 3.73 22.14 12.95
CA PRO A 547 2.35 21.74 13.23
C PRO A 547 2.01 20.40 12.56
N TYR A 548 1.07 19.63 13.11
CA TYR A 548 0.70 18.32 12.58
C TYR A 548 -0.54 18.33 11.65
N PRO A 549 -0.54 17.61 10.50
CA PRO A 549 0.63 17.11 9.77
C PRO A 549 1.33 18.26 9.03
N SER A 550 2.66 18.27 8.94
CA SER A 550 3.38 19.35 8.24
C SER A 550 3.65 18.97 6.79
N VAL A 551 3.55 19.92 5.85
CA VAL A 551 3.95 19.67 4.46
C VAL A 551 5.45 19.90 4.35
N LEU A 552 6.22 18.89 3.93
CA LEU A 552 7.64 19.08 3.69
C LEU A 552 7.88 19.61 2.27
N TRP A 553 7.32 18.94 1.28
CA TRP A 553 7.45 19.34 -0.12
C TRP A 553 6.44 18.63 -1.02
N GLU A 554 6.22 19.22 -2.19
CA GLU A 554 5.58 18.58 -3.35
C GLU A 554 6.58 18.56 -4.51
N PHE A 555 6.64 17.44 -5.21
CA PHE A 555 7.57 17.17 -6.29
C PHE A 555 6.80 16.95 -7.60
N GLN A 556 7.13 17.71 -8.65
CA GLN A 556 6.54 17.57 -9.99
C GLN A 556 7.61 17.56 -11.10
N ASP A 557 8.87 17.31 -10.76
CA ASP A 557 10.03 17.42 -11.67
C ASP A 557 10.10 18.79 -12.39
N LYS A 558 9.95 19.86 -11.61
CA LYS A 558 10.03 21.24 -12.08
C LYS A 558 11.33 21.90 -11.62
N GLN A 559 11.85 22.82 -12.43
CA GLN A 559 13.00 23.64 -12.07
C GLN A 559 12.78 25.08 -12.51
N SER A 560 13.31 26.02 -11.71
CA SER A 560 13.35 27.42 -12.12
C SER A 560 14.38 27.64 -13.23
N VAL A 561 13.91 28.11 -14.39
CA VAL A 561 14.72 28.28 -15.60
C VAL A 561 14.67 29.72 -16.08
N GLN A 562 15.83 30.26 -16.45
CA GLN A 562 15.93 31.58 -17.03
C GLN A 562 15.57 31.53 -18.51
N VAL A 563 14.36 32.00 -18.86
CA VAL A 563 13.88 32.02 -20.25
C VAL A 563 14.27 33.30 -20.99
N SER A 564 14.58 34.37 -20.26
CA SER A 564 15.23 35.56 -20.81
C SER A 564 15.96 36.32 -19.69
N ALA A 565 16.76 37.33 -20.05
CA ALA A 565 17.59 38.05 -19.08
C ALA A 565 16.75 38.60 -17.90
N GLY A 566 16.93 38.01 -16.72
CA GLY A 566 16.22 38.40 -15.49
C GLY A 566 14.80 37.86 -15.33
N ILE A 567 14.28 37.07 -16.29
CA ILE A 567 12.96 36.44 -16.19
C ILE A 567 13.15 34.93 -15.97
N TRP A 568 12.63 34.47 -14.83
CA TRP A 568 12.65 33.08 -14.40
C TRP A 568 11.22 32.55 -14.35
N ILE A 569 11.03 31.32 -14.81
CA ILE A 569 9.77 30.60 -14.69
C ILE A 569 10.08 29.15 -14.29
N ASP A 570 9.18 28.53 -13.55
CA ASP A 570 9.29 27.11 -13.23
C ASP A 570 8.78 26.30 -14.42
N LEU A 571 9.68 25.51 -15.00
CA LEU A 571 9.39 24.64 -16.13
C LEU A 571 9.37 23.19 -15.67
N GLU A 572 8.43 22.42 -16.21
CA GLU A 572 8.50 20.97 -16.24
C GLU A 572 9.74 20.56 -17.03
N LEU A 573 10.50 19.62 -16.48
CA LEU A 573 11.77 19.20 -17.08
C LEU A 573 11.53 18.18 -18.21
N ASP A 574 12.18 18.44 -19.33
CA ASP A 574 12.36 17.56 -20.50
C ASP A 574 13.87 17.51 -20.77
N GLU A 575 14.60 16.75 -19.95
CA GLU A 575 16.06 16.64 -20.01
C GLU A 575 16.52 15.79 -21.20
N ASP A 576 15.64 14.95 -21.76
CA ASP A 576 15.96 14.16 -22.95
C ASP A 576 15.59 14.82 -24.30
N LEU A 577 14.99 16.02 -24.22
CA LEU A 577 14.66 16.92 -25.33
C LEU A 577 13.71 16.29 -26.34
N ASN A 578 12.76 15.48 -25.89
CA ASN A 578 11.80 14.79 -26.73
C ASN A 578 10.47 15.57 -26.93
N ASN A 579 10.35 16.77 -26.34
CA ASN A 579 9.17 17.63 -26.26
C ASN A 579 8.07 17.17 -25.28
N GLU A 580 8.39 16.24 -24.40
CA GLU A 580 7.51 15.71 -23.36
C GLU A 580 8.21 15.85 -22.01
N ARG A 581 7.43 16.04 -20.94
CA ARG A 581 7.97 16.01 -19.58
C ARG A 581 8.57 14.64 -19.24
N ASP A 582 9.65 14.62 -18.47
CA ASP A 582 10.36 13.39 -18.11
C ASP A 582 9.56 12.54 -17.09
N LEU A 583 8.94 13.20 -16.10
CA LEU A 583 8.11 12.54 -15.08
C LEU A 583 6.70 12.28 -15.64
N GLY A 584 6.30 11.02 -15.68
CA GLY A 584 4.93 10.58 -15.95
C GLY A 584 4.12 10.37 -14.66
N ASP A 585 2.93 9.81 -14.82
CA ASP A 585 2.03 9.44 -13.73
C ASP A 585 2.74 8.53 -12.74
N SER A 586 2.64 8.87 -11.46
CA SER A 586 3.45 8.31 -10.37
C SER A 586 3.01 6.89 -9.97
N TRP A 587 3.13 5.95 -10.92
CA TRP A 587 2.80 4.54 -10.74
C TRP A 587 3.74 3.83 -9.77
N SER A 588 5.02 4.20 -9.80
CA SER A 588 6.09 3.70 -8.94
C SER A 588 5.87 4.24 -7.53
N LYS A 589 5.80 3.38 -6.51
CA LYS A 589 5.81 3.84 -5.12
C LYS A 589 7.25 4.21 -4.76
N ALA A 590 7.39 5.24 -3.92
CA ALA A 590 8.70 5.69 -3.49
C ALA A 590 9.34 4.68 -2.52
N THR A 591 10.53 4.19 -2.83
CA THR A 591 11.38 3.44 -1.89
C THR A 591 12.29 4.40 -1.14
N THR A 592 12.50 4.16 0.14
CA THR A 592 13.27 5.05 1.02
C THR A 592 14.60 4.41 1.40
N GLY A 593 15.60 5.24 1.71
CA GLY A 593 16.80 4.77 2.38
C GLY A 593 17.87 5.85 2.54
N ARG A 594 19.07 5.43 2.91
CA ARG A 594 20.16 6.32 3.29
C ARG A 594 21.35 6.14 2.35
N ILE A 595 21.93 7.25 1.92
CA ILE A 595 23.14 7.27 1.12
C ILE A 595 24.22 8.14 1.79
N ARG A 596 25.47 7.91 1.41
CA ARG A 596 26.61 8.70 1.86
C ARG A 596 27.12 9.59 0.74
N VAL A 597 27.19 10.89 1.00
CA VAL A 597 27.59 11.91 0.04
C VAL A 597 28.70 12.81 0.58
N CYS A 598 29.32 13.61 -0.29
CA CYS A 598 30.18 14.73 0.06
C CYS A 598 29.86 15.93 -0.84
N THR A 599 30.01 17.15 -0.32
CA THR A 599 29.74 18.42 -1.03
C THR A 599 31.02 19.24 -1.28
N GLY A 600 32.19 18.71 -0.89
CA GLY A 600 33.48 19.41 -0.83
C GLY A 600 34.68 18.58 -1.32
N ALA A 601 35.81 18.59 -0.59
CA ALA A 601 37.04 17.92 -1.03
C ALA A 601 37.00 16.38 -0.86
N CYS A 602 35.92 15.84 -0.28
CA CYS A 602 35.61 14.41 -0.17
C CYS A 602 36.69 13.59 0.54
N GLY A 603 37.09 14.02 1.73
CA GLY A 603 37.83 13.19 2.70
C GLY A 603 36.92 12.41 3.64
N ALA A 604 37.48 11.46 4.40
CA ALA A 604 36.73 10.62 5.36
C ALA A 604 35.99 11.39 6.48
N ASN A 605 36.37 12.65 6.72
CA ASN A 605 35.73 13.52 7.71
C ASN A 605 34.81 14.60 7.09
N GLU A 606 34.58 14.53 5.77
CA GLU A 606 33.78 15.49 4.99
C GLU A 606 32.59 14.81 4.31
N THR A 607 32.18 13.65 4.81
CA THR A 607 30.99 12.96 4.33
C THR A 607 29.77 13.35 5.14
N GLU A 608 28.65 13.42 4.47
CA GLU A 608 27.35 13.68 5.03
C GLU A 608 26.38 12.58 4.60
N ASP A 609 25.43 12.27 5.47
CA ASP A 609 24.36 11.34 5.12
C ASP A 609 23.19 12.10 4.52
N ARG A 610 22.54 11.49 3.52
CA ARG A 610 21.28 11.96 2.96
C ARG A 610 20.27 10.83 3.03
N PHE A 611 19.07 11.15 3.51
CA PHE A 611 17.91 10.28 3.39
C PHE A 611 17.19 10.61 2.10
N VAL A 612 16.84 9.58 1.34
CA VAL A 612 16.39 9.75 -0.04
C VAL A 612 15.14 8.92 -0.32
N ALA A 613 14.27 9.50 -1.13
CA ALA A 613 13.17 8.82 -1.79
C ALA A 613 13.59 8.47 -3.22
N ILE A 614 13.43 7.21 -3.61
CA ILE A 614 13.87 6.64 -4.88
C ILE A 614 12.65 6.08 -5.59
N PHE A 615 12.42 6.50 -6.82
CA PHE A 615 11.27 6.06 -7.60
C PHE A 615 11.56 6.07 -9.09
N GLY A 616 10.82 5.23 -9.80
CA GLY A 616 10.74 5.28 -11.25
C GLY A 616 9.97 6.50 -11.73
N GLY A 617 10.22 6.92 -12.96
CA GLY A 617 9.56 8.06 -13.57
C GLY A 617 8.08 7.85 -13.86
N GLY A 618 7.54 6.67 -13.55
CA GLY A 618 6.13 6.38 -13.69
C GLY A 618 5.76 5.96 -15.11
N LEU A 619 4.51 6.23 -15.49
CA LEU A 619 3.94 5.86 -16.79
C LEU A 619 3.46 7.11 -17.54
N GLY A 620 3.64 7.16 -18.86
CA GLY A 620 2.97 8.17 -19.69
C GLY A 620 1.57 7.72 -20.12
N ASP A 621 0.88 8.59 -20.88
CA ASP A 621 -0.45 8.32 -21.46
C ASP A 621 -0.47 7.07 -22.38
N ASP A 622 0.69 6.63 -22.87
CA ASP A 622 0.91 5.26 -23.36
C ASP A 622 2.35 4.79 -23.05
N PRO A 623 2.56 3.50 -22.68
CA PRO A 623 3.82 2.90 -22.24
C PRO A 623 4.93 2.87 -23.30
N PHE A 624 4.60 3.20 -24.54
CA PHE A 624 5.53 3.38 -25.66
C PHE A 624 5.90 4.86 -25.90
N TYR A 625 5.20 5.81 -25.28
CA TYR A 625 5.59 7.23 -25.28
C TYR A 625 6.79 7.48 -24.36
N PRO A 626 7.57 8.54 -24.62
CA PRO A 626 8.84 8.75 -23.94
C PRO A 626 8.68 9.53 -22.62
N ARG A 627 7.67 9.19 -21.81
CA ARG A 627 7.50 9.71 -20.44
C ARG A 627 7.77 8.60 -19.41
N GLY A 628 8.28 8.98 -18.25
CA GLY A 628 8.58 8.07 -17.15
C GLY A 628 9.80 7.17 -17.35
N ASN A 629 10.62 7.47 -18.35
CA ASN A 629 11.85 6.77 -18.72
C ASN A 629 13.08 7.24 -17.92
N PHE A 630 12.88 7.69 -16.68
CA PHE A 630 13.94 8.15 -15.79
C PHE A 630 13.81 7.49 -14.43
N ILE A 631 14.93 7.23 -13.77
CA ILE A 631 14.96 6.93 -12.33
C ILE A 631 15.30 8.22 -11.58
N TYR A 632 14.63 8.43 -10.46
CA TYR A 632 14.78 9.61 -9.60
C TYR A 632 15.27 9.21 -8.21
N MET A 633 16.09 10.08 -7.62
CA MET A 633 16.37 10.11 -6.19
C MET A 633 16.17 11.55 -5.73
N VAL A 634 15.24 11.74 -4.80
CA VAL A 634 14.90 13.01 -4.19
C VAL A 634 15.39 13.00 -2.75
N ASP A 635 16.06 14.08 -2.34
CA ASP A 635 16.45 14.29 -0.95
C ASP A 635 15.20 14.56 -0.10
N ILE A 636 14.96 13.73 0.92
CA ILE A 636 13.75 13.79 1.74
C ILE A 636 13.69 15.09 2.55
N GLU A 637 14.84 15.64 2.93
CA GLU A 637 14.90 16.89 3.68
C GLU A 637 14.45 18.10 2.83
N THR A 638 14.76 18.10 1.53
CA THR A 638 14.62 19.31 0.69
C THR A 638 13.64 19.19 -0.47
N GLY A 639 13.18 17.97 -0.80
CA GLY A 639 12.37 17.71 -1.99
C GLY A 639 13.12 17.89 -3.30
N LYS A 640 14.44 18.13 -3.26
CA LYS A 640 15.27 18.35 -4.46
C LYS A 640 15.75 17.04 -5.04
N THR A 641 15.69 16.95 -6.37
CA THR A 641 16.18 15.77 -7.07
C THR A 641 17.71 15.77 -7.13
N ILE A 642 18.35 14.86 -6.39
CA ILE A 642 19.82 14.75 -6.34
C ILE A 642 20.37 13.68 -7.27
N TYR A 643 19.55 12.78 -7.82
CA TYR A 643 19.95 11.86 -8.87
C TYR A 643 18.79 11.71 -9.85
N LYS A 644 19.08 11.82 -11.15
CA LYS A 644 18.13 11.60 -12.22
C LYS A 644 18.90 11.00 -13.39
N LYS A 645 18.47 9.83 -13.85
CA LYS A 645 19.14 9.11 -14.94
C LYS A 645 18.12 8.52 -15.90
N ARG A 646 18.33 8.77 -17.18
CA ARG A 646 17.51 8.23 -18.26
C ARG A 646 17.77 6.73 -18.43
N VAL A 647 16.72 6.01 -18.81
CA VAL A 647 16.76 4.61 -19.22
C VAL A 647 15.88 4.38 -20.46
N ILE A 648 15.90 3.16 -20.98
CA ILE A 648 15.01 2.73 -22.06
C ILE A 648 13.73 2.11 -21.48
N GLY A 649 12.58 2.69 -21.83
CA GLY A 649 11.26 2.30 -21.35
C GLY A 649 10.90 2.99 -20.04
N SER A 650 9.60 3.13 -19.78
CA SER A 650 9.08 3.72 -18.55
C SER A 650 9.34 2.82 -17.35
N ILE A 651 9.39 3.40 -16.15
CA ILE A 651 9.61 2.68 -14.89
C ILE A 651 8.35 2.84 -14.00
N PRO A 652 7.31 2.01 -14.20
CA PRO A 652 6.07 2.10 -13.44
C PRO A 652 6.12 1.39 -12.09
N ALA A 653 7.13 0.54 -11.87
CA ALA A 653 7.27 -0.27 -10.65
C ALA A 653 8.17 0.40 -9.61
N ASP A 654 8.07 -0.06 -8.38
CA ASP A 654 8.94 0.32 -7.27
C ASP A 654 10.40 -0.06 -7.55
N ILE A 655 11.33 0.68 -6.94
CA ILE A 655 12.76 0.43 -7.08
C ILE A 655 13.23 -0.43 -5.91
N ALA A 656 13.81 -1.60 -6.21
CA ALA A 656 14.38 -2.46 -5.20
C ALA A 656 15.75 -1.93 -4.75
N ALA A 657 15.76 -1.24 -3.61
CA ALA A 657 16.98 -0.73 -2.98
C ALA A 657 17.51 -1.74 -1.95
N VAL A 658 18.77 -2.16 -2.11
CA VAL A 658 19.37 -3.24 -1.33
C VAL A 658 20.65 -2.74 -0.66
N ASP A 659 20.74 -2.97 0.65
CA ASP A 659 21.99 -2.96 1.42
C ASP A 659 22.54 -4.40 1.42
N VAL A 660 23.67 -4.64 0.76
CA VAL A 660 24.24 -5.99 0.65
C VAL A 660 25.27 -6.29 1.73
N ASN A 661 25.73 -5.27 2.45
CA ASN A 661 26.85 -5.37 3.40
C ASN A 661 26.42 -5.17 4.87
N GLY A 662 25.20 -4.68 5.09
CA GLY A 662 24.58 -4.49 6.40
C GLY A 662 25.04 -3.22 7.12
N ASP A 663 25.55 -2.21 6.42
CA ASP A 663 25.99 -0.94 7.02
C ASP A 663 24.91 0.14 7.06
N SER A 664 23.66 -0.21 6.70
CA SER A 664 22.49 0.68 6.66
C SER A 664 22.56 1.75 5.56
N TYR A 665 23.41 1.58 4.56
CA TYR A 665 23.42 2.40 3.36
C TYR A 665 22.94 1.59 2.15
N ILE A 666 22.26 2.27 1.22
CA ILE A 666 21.86 1.63 -0.01
C ILE A 666 23.11 1.36 -0.86
N ASP A 667 23.29 0.08 -1.19
CA ASP A 667 24.40 -0.40 -1.98
C ASP A 667 24.02 -0.58 -3.45
N ARG A 668 22.80 -1.04 -3.72
CA ARG A 668 22.36 -1.42 -5.07
C ARG A 668 20.91 -1.06 -5.32
N LEU A 669 20.62 -0.71 -6.56
CA LEU A 669 19.24 -0.57 -7.04
C LEU A 669 18.99 -1.58 -8.15
N TYR A 670 17.83 -2.22 -8.14
CA TYR A 670 17.34 -3.06 -9.24
C TYR A 670 15.94 -2.64 -9.65
N PHE A 671 15.68 -2.58 -10.95
CA PHE A 671 14.35 -2.22 -11.46
C PHE A 671 14.14 -2.71 -12.89
N GLY A 672 12.88 -2.94 -13.24
CA GLY A 672 12.45 -3.32 -14.59
C GLY A 672 11.85 -2.12 -15.34
N THR A 673 11.82 -2.20 -16.67
CA THR A 673 11.15 -1.19 -17.51
C THR A 673 10.08 -1.79 -18.41
N THR A 674 9.17 -0.96 -18.91
CA THR A 674 8.16 -1.36 -19.91
C THR A 674 8.78 -1.86 -21.22
N ALA A 675 10.04 -1.52 -21.51
CA ALA A 675 10.78 -2.06 -22.65
C ALA A 675 11.31 -3.49 -22.43
N GLY A 676 11.16 -4.06 -21.23
CA GLY A 676 11.57 -5.42 -20.91
C GLY A 676 13.06 -5.56 -20.59
N PHE A 677 13.66 -4.52 -20.03
CA PHE A 677 15.02 -4.56 -19.50
C PHE A 677 15.00 -4.56 -17.97
N ILE A 678 15.92 -5.32 -17.38
CA ILE A 678 16.26 -5.21 -15.97
C ILE A 678 17.55 -4.40 -15.85
N TYR A 679 17.50 -3.35 -15.04
CA TYR A 679 18.64 -2.49 -14.74
C TYR A 679 19.19 -2.76 -13.35
N LYS A 680 20.47 -2.44 -13.20
CA LYS A 680 21.18 -2.39 -11.93
C LYS A 680 21.92 -1.05 -11.80
N VAL A 681 21.98 -0.53 -10.58
CA VAL A 681 22.85 0.59 -10.18
C VAL A 681 23.72 0.13 -9.02
N GLN A 682 25.00 0.51 -9.03
CA GLN A 682 25.97 0.23 -7.96
C GLN A 682 26.29 1.53 -7.22
N LEU A 683 25.84 1.63 -5.98
CA LEU A 683 25.97 2.78 -5.07
C LEU A 683 26.86 2.48 -3.86
N GLU A 684 27.46 1.29 -3.80
CA GLU A 684 28.32 0.90 -2.68
C GLU A 684 29.41 1.96 -2.50
N THR A 685 29.51 2.59 -1.34
CA THR A 685 30.51 3.63 -1.06
C THR A 685 31.16 3.37 0.29
N SER A 686 32.37 3.89 0.48
CA SER A 686 33.03 3.88 1.80
C SER A 686 33.31 5.31 2.24
N ALA A 687 33.58 5.53 3.53
CA ALA A 687 33.94 6.85 4.03
C ALA A 687 35.15 7.46 3.27
N GLY A 688 36.07 6.63 2.77
CA GLY A 688 37.22 7.08 1.97
C GLY A 688 36.93 7.31 0.48
N SER A 689 35.73 6.98 0.00
CA SER A 689 35.32 7.11 -1.41
C SER A 689 33.79 7.30 -1.51
N PRO A 690 33.26 8.44 -1.00
CA PRO A 690 31.84 8.79 -1.05
C PRO A 690 31.41 9.26 -2.45
N MET A 691 30.11 9.31 -2.70
CA MET A 691 29.55 9.99 -3.88
C MET A 691 29.62 11.51 -3.71
N HIS A 692 29.90 12.23 -4.80
CA HIS A 692 30.01 13.70 -4.77
C HIS A 692 28.72 14.34 -5.24
N LEU A 693 28.09 15.14 -4.38
CA LEU A 693 26.96 16.00 -4.73
C LEU A 693 27.52 17.32 -5.27
N ALA A 694 27.30 17.58 -6.56
CA ALA A 694 27.93 18.71 -7.24
C ALA A 694 26.94 19.48 -8.11
N SER A 695 27.13 20.79 -8.18
CA SER A 695 26.44 21.65 -9.14
C SER A 695 26.83 21.30 -10.59
N GLN A 696 25.83 21.07 -11.44
CA GLN A 696 26.01 20.73 -12.85
C GLN A 696 25.00 21.49 -13.71
N VAL A 697 25.33 21.67 -15.00
CA VAL A 697 24.47 22.35 -15.98
C VAL A 697 23.77 21.31 -16.84
N PHE A 698 22.46 21.44 -16.95
CA PHE A 698 21.57 20.59 -17.75
C PHE A 698 20.80 21.42 -18.77
N GLN A 699 20.15 20.74 -19.71
CA GLN A 699 19.23 21.36 -20.65
C GLN A 699 17.82 20.84 -20.41
N THR A 700 16.82 21.68 -20.64
CA THR A 700 15.41 21.28 -20.74
C THR A 700 14.84 21.86 -22.02
N ARG A 701 13.79 21.25 -22.57
CA ARG A 701 13.04 21.83 -23.70
C ARG A 701 11.61 22.16 -23.30
N SER A 702 11.15 23.35 -23.70
CA SER A 702 9.76 23.75 -23.57
C SER A 702 9.31 24.49 -24.82
N ALA A 703 8.12 24.16 -25.34
CA ALA A 703 7.57 24.72 -26.58
C ALA A 703 8.55 24.73 -27.77
N GLY A 704 9.39 23.68 -27.88
CA GLY A 704 10.38 23.55 -28.95
C GLY A 704 11.65 24.39 -28.79
N VAL A 705 11.84 25.05 -27.64
CA VAL A 705 13.02 25.86 -27.31
C VAL A 705 13.81 25.19 -26.19
N ASN A 706 15.13 25.08 -26.35
CA ASN A 706 16.02 24.55 -25.33
C ASN A 706 16.48 25.66 -24.37
N TYR A 707 16.47 25.39 -23.08
CA TYR A 707 16.93 26.26 -22.02
C TYR A 707 17.96 25.53 -21.15
N ASN A 708 18.93 26.26 -20.60
CA ASN A 708 19.90 25.70 -19.66
C ASN A 708 19.45 25.99 -18.23
N PHE A 709 19.66 25.03 -17.34
CA PHE A 709 19.47 25.21 -15.91
C PHE A 709 20.62 24.56 -15.13
N THR A 710 20.76 24.95 -13.87
CA THR A 710 21.77 24.38 -12.97
C THR A 710 21.06 23.62 -11.86
N ALA A 711 21.54 22.43 -11.54
CA ALA A 711 21.05 21.60 -10.45
C ALA A 711 22.20 20.87 -9.76
N GLU A 712 22.05 20.57 -8.48
CA GLU A 712 22.99 19.71 -7.75
C GLU A 712 22.62 18.25 -7.96
N ARG A 713 23.54 17.47 -8.55
CA ARG A 713 23.33 16.05 -8.80
C ARG A 713 24.54 15.24 -8.34
N LEU A 714 24.27 14.01 -7.92
CA LEU A 714 25.27 13.03 -7.53
C LEU A 714 26.14 12.63 -8.73
N ARG A 715 27.43 12.43 -8.44
CA ARG A 715 28.43 11.86 -9.34
C ARG A 715 29.19 10.77 -8.60
N GLY A 716 29.47 9.67 -9.30
CA GLY A 716 30.33 8.62 -8.78
C GLY A 716 31.76 9.12 -8.50
N PRO A 717 32.48 8.56 -7.50
CA PRO A 717 33.89 8.85 -7.27
C PRO A 717 34.75 8.62 -8.53
N LEU A 718 35.60 9.60 -8.83
CA LEU A 718 36.40 9.68 -10.06
C LEU A 718 37.44 8.54 -10.21
N THR A 719 37.71 7.79 -9.14
CA THR A 719 38.77 6.78 -9.07
C THR A 719 38.27 5.34 -9.02
N GLU A 720 36.95 5.11 -9.00
CA GLU A 720 36.36 3.77 -8.88
C GLU A 720 35.85 3.20 -10.21
N VAL A 721 35.75 1.87 -10.26
CA VAL A 721 35.25 1.08 -11.42
C VAL A 721 33.74 0.76 -11.28
N LYS A 722 33.08 1.23 -10.20
CA LYS A 722 31.65 0.97 -9.95
C LYS A 722 30.76 1.72 -10.95
N ARG A 723 29.61 1.12 -11.25
CA ARG A 723 28.63 1.64 -12.22
C ARG A 723 27.49 2.37 -11.53
N TYR A 724 27.73 3.65 -11.27
CA TYR A 724 26.76 4.57 -10.65
C TYR A 724 25.63 4.99 -11.58
N ASP A 725 25.81 4.88 -12.89
CA ASP A 725 24.74 5.06 -13.86
C ASP A 725 24.03 3.72 -14.13
N PRO A 726 22.70 3.71 -14.38
CA PRO A 726 21.97 2.47 -14.60
C PRO A 726 22.49 1.71 -15.81
N PHE A 727 22.69 0.40 -15.66
CA PHE A 727 23.09 -0.47 -16.76
C PHE A 727 22.22 -1.71 -16.83
N GLN A 728 21.95 -2.17 -18.05
CA GLN A 728 21.13 -3.35 -18.31
C GLN A 728 21.88 -4.63 -17.92
N ILE A 729 21.24 -5.47 -17.10
CA ILE A 729 21.79 -6.78 -16.70
C ILE A 729 21.07 -7.94 -17.39
N PHE A 730 19.81 -7.76 -17.78
CA PHE A 730 19.00 -8.80 -18.42
C PHE A 730 17.94 -8.20 -19.35
N SER A 731 17.58 -8.94 -20.40
CA SER A 731 16.49 -8.61 -21.32
C SER A 731 15.49 -9.76 -21.40
N THR A 732 14.21 -9.41 -21.27
CA THR A 732 13.06 -10.32 -21.39
C THR A 732 12.65 -10.59 -22.84
N GLY A 733 13.37 -10.02 -23.82
CA GLY A 733 12.99 -10.07 -25.23
C GLY A 733 11.81 -9.17 -25.59
N GLY A 734 11.60 -8.08 -24.85
CA GLY A 734 10.54 -7.10 -25.10
C GLY A 734 9.22 -7.37 -24.34
N ARG A 735 9.25 -8.24 -23.33
CA ARG A 735 8.11 -8.43 -22.42
C ARG A 735 8.16 -7.36 -21.33
N PRO A 736 7.12 -6.53 -21.18
CA PRO A 736 7.16 -5.42 -20.23
C PRO A 736 7.20 -5.92 -18.78
N ILE A 737 7.88 -5.15 -17.93
CA ILE A 737 7.93 -5.38 -16.48
C ILE A 737 7.19 -4.22 -15.81
N TYR A 738 6.10 -4.55 -15.10
CA TYR A 738 5.26 -3.58 -14.38
C TYR A 738 5.26 -3.78 -12.86
N GLN A 739 5.87 -4.87 -12.38
CA GLN A 739 5.93 -5.20 -10.95
C GLN A 739 7.32 -4.90 -10.40
N GLU A 740 7.39 -4.67 -9.09
CA GLU A 740 8.67 -4.57 -8.38
C GLU A 740 9.51 -5.85 -8.60
N ILE A 741 10.82 -5.65 -8.71
CA ILE A 741 11.77 -6.76 -8.66
C ILE A 741 12.01 -7.13 -7.21
N ALA A 742 11.57 -8.30 -6.76
CA ALA A 742 11.89 -8.74 -5.41
C ALA A 742 13.37 -9.19 -5.33
N ALA A 743 14.17 -8.45 -4.54
CA ALA A 743 15.56 -8.77 -4.28
C ALA A 743 15.68 -9.70 -3.06
N ILE A 744 16.11 -10.94 -3.28
CA ILE A 744 16.17 -12.00 -2.27
C ILE A 744 17.63 -12.32 -1.95
N TYR A 745 18.05 -12.12 -0.70
CA TYR A 745 19.40 -12.49 -0.28
C TYR A 745 19.56 -14.01 -0.14
N VAL A 746 20.47 -14.59 -0.92
CA VAL A 746 20.81 -16.00 -0.90
C VAL A 746 22.03 -16.22 0.01
N ALA A 747 21.76 -16.39 1.30
CA ALA A 747 22.78 -16.41 2.36
C ALA A 747 23.93 -17.39 2.12
N HIS A 748 23.65 -18.63 1.71
CA HIS A 748 24.69 -19.63 1.43
C HIS A 748 25.65 -19.25 0.30
N ARG A 749 25.28 -18.25 -0.51
CA ARG A 749 26.08 -17.77 -1.65
C ARG A 749 26.61 -16.37 -1.46
N ASN A 750 26.13 -15.64 -0.44
CA ASN A 750 26.40 -14.21 -0.27
C ASN A 750 26.12 -13.43 -1.57
N ARG A 751 24.93 -13.64 -2.15
CA ARG A 751 24.47 -13.06 -3.42
C ARG A 751 23.00 -12.70 -3.34
N VAL A 752 22.57 -11.81 -4.23
CA VAL A 752 21.17 -11.44 -4.42
C VAL A 752 20.60 -12.22 -5.59
N ALA A 753 19.41 -12.79 -5.41
CA ALA A 753 18.56 -13.30 -6.48
C ALA A 753 17.42 -12.32 -6.74
N LEU A 754 17.01 -12.20 -8.00
CA LEU A 754 16.00 -11.25 -8.45
C LEU A 754 14.79 -12.04 -8.96
N ALA A 755 13.65 -11.88 -8.31
CA ALA A 755 12.38 -12.43 -8.77
C ALA A 755 11.64 -11.37 -9.60
N VAL A 756 11.26 -11.72 -10.84
CA VAL A 756 10.69 -10.76 -11.79
C VAL A 756 9.53 -11.35 -12.56
N GLY A 757 8.36 -10.73 -12.49
CA GLY A 757 7.20 -11.05 -13.31
C GLY A 757 7.09 -10.14 -14.54
N THR A 758 6.62 -10.69 -15.67
CA THR A 758 6.29 -9.89 -16.86
C THR A 758 4.80 -9.84 -17.13
N GLY A 759 4.37 -8.79 -17.82
CA GLY A 759 3.00 -8.66 -18.31
C GLY A 759 2.56 -7.20 -18.31
N ASN A 760 1.68 -6.84 -19.25
CA ASN A 760 1.15 -5.48 -19.32
C ASN A 760 0.09 -5.24 -18.24
N ARG A 761 0.48 -4.65 -17.10
CA ARG A 761 -0.45 -4.34 -16.01
C ARG A 761 -1.40 -3.19 -16.36
N TRP A 762 -0.95 -2.23 -17.18
CA TRP A 762 -1.78 -1.11 -17.61
C TRP A 762 -3.00 -1.55 -18.42
N ASN A 763 -2.86 -2.60 -19.23
CA ASN A 763 -3.98 -3.22 -19.91
C ASN A 763 -3.91 -4.75 -19.84
N LEU A 764 -4.58 -5.30 -18.82
CA LEU A 764 -4.64 -6.75 -18.62
C LEU A 764 -5.32 -7.48 -19.78
N TRP A 765 -6.28 -6.85 -20.47
CA TRP A 765 -7.05 -7.43 -21.58
C TRP A 765 -6.45 -7.13 -22.96
N GLN A 766 -5.16 -6.80 -23.01
CA GLN A 766 -4.42 -6.85 -24.26
C GLN A 766 -4.14 -8.32 -24.64
N PHE A 767 -4.67 -8.73 -25.80
CA PHE A 767 -4.50 -10.06 -26.40
C PHE A 767 -3.55 -9.98 -27.61
N ASP A 768 -2.26 -9.92 -27.36
CA ASP A 768 -1.23 -9.87 -28.41
C ASP A 768 -0.56 -11.25 -28.65
N GLY A 769 -0.98 -12.27 -27.90
CA GLY A 769 -0.44 -13.63 -27.93
C GLY A 769 0.94 -13.74 -27.28
N GLN A 770 1.46 -12.69 -26.63
CA GLN A 770 2.75 -12.72 -25.97
C GLN A 770 2.68 -13.68 -24.77
N THR A 771 3.53 -14.69 -24.76
CA THR A 771 3.64 -15.62 -23.63
C THR A 771 4.34 -14.95 -22.46
N GLY A 772 3.69 -14.90 -21.29
CA GLY A 772 4.25 -14.35 -20.07
C GLY A 772 5.43 -15.17 -19.52
N ARG A 773 6.19 -14.55 -18.61
CA ARG A 773 7.34 -15.12 -17.93
C ARG A 773 7.35 -14.70 -16.47
N PHE A 774 7.81 -15.62 -15.62
CA PHE A 774 8.35 -15.29 -14.31
C PHE A 774 9.81 -15.74 -14.25
N TYR A 775 10.68 -14.91 -13.72
CA TYR A 775 12.12 -15.15 -13.65
C TYR A 775 12.59 -15.20 -12.20
N MET A 776 13.54 -16.08 -11.94
CA MET A 776 14.38 -16.04 -10.74
C MET A 776 15.84 -16.04 -11.17
N LEU A 777 16.50 -14.89 -11.04
CA LEU A 777 17.82 -14.62 -11.62
C LEU A 777 18.85 -14.39 -10.52
N LEU A 778 19.93 -15.17 -10.47
CA LEU A 778 21.04 -14.90 -9.54
C LEU A 778 21.92 -13.78 -10.11
N ASP A 779 22.09 -12.69 -9.36
CA ASP A 779 23.03 -11.62 -9.72
C ASP A 779 24.47 -12.11 -9.54
N ASN A 780 25.07 -12.58 -10.63
CA ASN A 780 26.42 -13.15 -10.65
C ASN A 780 27.49 -12.07 -10.87
N ASP A 781 27.54 -11.09 -9.96
CA ASP A 781 28.50 -10.00 -10.01
C ASP A 781 29.94 -10.54 -9.87
N THR A 782 30.65 -10.73 -10.98
CA THR A 782 32.10 -10.89 -10.93
C THR A 782 32.70 -9.51 -10.78
N SER A 783 33.28 -9.23 -9.62
CA SER A 783 33.85 -7.94 -9.21
C SER A 783 34.96 -7.35 -10.10
N ASN A 784 35.17 -7.82 -11.33
CA ASN A 784 36.30 -7.43 -12.19
C ASN A 784 36.08 -7.55 -13.72
N SER A 785 34.85 -7.56 -14.26
CA SER A 785 34.71 -7.59 -15.72
C SER A 785 34.85 -6.18 -16.33
N THR A 786 36.07 -5.87 -16.78
CA THR A 786 36.51 -4.69 -17.56
C THR A 786 35.85 -4.55 -18.95
N GLY A 787 34.62 -5.05 -19.15
CA GLY A 787 33.86 -4.93 -20.40
C GLY A 787 32.89 -3.76 -20.32
N ALA A 788 33.39 -2.55 -20.47
CA ALA A 788 32.62 -1.31 -20.36
C ALA A 788 31.47 -1.25 -21.37
N PHE A 789 30.28 -0.82 -20.92
CA PHE A 789 29.47 0.11 -21.70
C PHE A 789 30.02 1.49 -21.36
N VAL A 790 30.64 2.17 -22.33
CA VAL A 790 31.09 3.54 -22.15
C VAL A 790 29.96 4.44 -22.68
N ASP A 791 29.14 4.97 -21.79
CA ASP A 791 28.32 6.15 -22.07
C ASP A 791 29.25 7.36 -22.02
N THR A 792 29.98 7.59 -23.12
CA THR A 792 31.00 8.64 -23.21
C THR A 792 30.37 10.04 -23.13
N ASP A 793 29.09 10.17 -23.44
CA ASP A 793 28.32 11.40 -23.48
C ASP A 793 27.49 11.66 -22.23
N HIS A 794 27.37 10.69 -21.33
CA HIS A 794 26.59 10.76 -20.07
C HIS A 794 25.11 11.12 -20.31
N ASP A 795 24.57 10.74 -21.47
CA ASP A 795 23.19 11.06 -21.86
C ASP A 795 22.18 9.99 -21.42
N GLY A 796 22.66 8.89 -20.82
CA GLY A 796 21.83 7.76 -20.39
C GLY A 796 21.19 7.02 -21.56
N VAL A 797 21.59 7.31 -22.80
CA VAL A 797 21.13 6.66 -24.02
C VAL A 797 22.17 5.65 -24.46
N LEU A 798 21.68 4.47 -24.80
CA LEU A 798 22.50 3.38 -25.27
C LEU A 798 23.10 3.70 -26.65
N ASN A 799 24.26 4.34 -26.70
CA ASN A 799 25.08 4.42 -27.91
C ASN A 799 25.74 3.05 -28.17
N ILE A 800 24.97 2.04 -28.61
CA ILE A 800 25.50 0.75 -29.09
C ILE A 800 26.26 0.99 -30.41
N THR A 801 27.48 1.49 -30.31
CA THR A 801 28.47 1.43 -31.40
C THR A 801 29.86 1.00 -30.91
N CYS A 802 29.94 0.34 -29.75
CA CYS A 802 31.20 -0.21 -29.25
C CYS A 802 31.34 -1.72 -29.57
N SER A 803 32.32 -2.04 -30.43
CA SER A 803 32.78 -3.42 -30.65
C SER A 803 33.44 -3.95 -29.38
N GLY A 804 32.83 -4.94 -28.71
CA GLY A 804 33.36 -5.59 -27.50
C GLY A 804 32.57 -5.37 -26.21
N CYS A 805 31.45 -4.64 -26.25
CA CYS A 805 30.58 -4.41 -25.09
C CYS A 805 29.75 -5.65 -24.72
N THR A 806 29.54 -5.88 -23.42
CA THR A 806 28.84 -7.05 -22.88
C THR A 806 27.33 -6.88 -23.04
N GLN A 807 26.69 -7.59 -23.98
CA GLN A 807 25.23 -7.57 -24.13
C GLN A 807 24.50 -8.03 -22.85
N PRO A 808 23.30 -7.51 -22.53
CA PRO A 808 22.52 -8.00 -21.40
C PRO A 808 22.27 -9.51 -21.53
N LEU A 809 22.16 -10.20 -20.39
CA LEU A 809 21.83 -11.62 -20.37
C LEU A 809 20.42 -11.84 -20.95
N THR A 810 20.20 -13.02 -21.52
CA THR A 810 18.91 -13.43 -22.11
C THR A 810 18.47 -14.77 -21.56
N GLU A 811 17.23 -15.16 -21.86
CA GLU A 811 16.62 -16.42 -21.38
C GLU A 811 17.51 -17.66 -21.61
N SER A 812 18.33 -17.68 -22.67
CA SER A 812 19.21 -18.80 -23.04
C SER A 812 20.24 -19.25 -22.00
N LYS A 813 20.41 -18.47 -20.92
CA LYS A 813 21.35 -18.76 -19.82
C LYS A 813 20.72 -19.45 -18.62
N TYR A 814 19.41 -19.65 -18.61
CA TYR A 814 18.64 -20.08 -17.45
C TYR A 814 17.82 -21.33 -17.75
N GLU A 815 17.40 -22.04 -16.72
CA GLU A 815 16.56 -23.24 -16.87
C GLU A 815 15.12 -22.84 -17.16
N THR A 816 14.51 -23.40 -18.20
CA THR A 816 13.10 -23.13 -18.52
C THR A 816 12.22 -24.22 -17.92
N ILE A 817 11.16 -23.79 -17.25
CA ILE A 817 10.21 -24.64 -16.53
C ILE A 817 8.80 -24.26 -16.98
N ALA A 818 7.98 -25.26 -17.28
CA ALA A 818 6.56 -25.08 -17.50
C ALA A 818 5.76 -25.33 -16.20
N PRO A 819 4.61 -24.67 -15.99
CA PRO A 819 3.76 -24.87 -14.81
C PRO A 819 3.39 -26.34 -14.61
N ASP A 820 3.13 -27.05 -15.71
CA ASP A 820 2.68 -28.44 -15.74
C ASP A 820 3.83 -29.47 -15.89
N ASP A 821 5.10 -29.04 -15.86
CA ASP A 821 6.23 -29.97 -15.85
C ASP A 821 6.20 -30.85 -14.59
N PRO A 822 6.71 -32.09 -14.62
CA PRO A 822 6.75 -32.96 -13.45
C PRO A 822 7.29 -32.25 -12.20
N ASN A 823 6.57 -32.38 -11.09
CA ASN A 823 6.82 -31.62 -9.86
C ASN A 823 7.27 -32.52 -8.69
N ASP A 824 8.29 -33.35 -8.92
CA ASP A 824 8.79 -34.36 -7.97
C ASP A 824 10.03 -33.87 -7.16
N ALA A 825 9.99 -34.06 -5.84
CA ALA A 825 10.96 -33.58 -4.87
C ALA A 825 12.22 -34.42 -4.93
N ALA A 826 12.07 -35.70 -5.30
CA ALA A 826 13.20 -36.59 -5.50
C ALA A 826 14.10 -36.12 -6.65
N THR A 827 13.56 -35.33 -7.59
CA THR A 827 14.28 -34.82 -8.76
C THR A 827 14.64 -33.33 -8.68
N ALA A 828 14.20 -32.62 -7.63
CA ALA A 828 14.44 -31.20 -7.50
C ALA A 828 15.95 -30.90 -7.30
N VAL A 829 16.49 -29.99 -8.10
CA VAL A 829 17.88 -29.54 -8.03
C VAL A 829 17.96 -28.07 -7.66
N ASN A 830 19.10 -27.64 -7.11
CA ASN A 830 19.35 -26.21 -6.87
C ASN A 830 19.69 -25.52 -8.19
N LEU A 831 18.85 -24.55 -8.58
CA LEU A 831 18.91 -23.80 -9.83
C LEU A 831 19.53 -22.41 -9.69
N LEU A 832 19.99 -22.01 -8.49
CA LEU A 832 20.72 -20.76 -8.27
C LEU A 832 22.21 -21.05 -8.08
N TYR A 833 22.95 -21.26 -9.17
CA TYR A 833 24.38 -21.60 -9.13
C TYR A 833 25.28 -20.61 -9.88
N ASP A 834 26.42 -20.22 -9.31
CA ASP A 834 27.33 -19.20 -9.85
C ASP A 834 28.54 -19.77 -10.64
N GLY A 835 28.85 -21.07 -10.45
CA GLY A 835 29.71 -21.86 -11.32
C GLY A 835 31.06 -22.31 -10.75
N ASN A 836 31.26 -23.62 -10.73
CA ASN A 836 32.55 -24.33 -10.86
C ASN A 836 32.35 -25.76 -11.43
N GLY A 837 31.18 -26.05 -12.04
CA GLY A 837 30.85 -27.32 -12.70
C GLY A 837 30.11 -27.08 -14.02
N SER A 838 30.36 -27.91 -15.03
CA SER A 838 29.67 -27.86 -16.31
C SER A 838 28.23 -28.38 -16.16
N GLY A 839 27.23 -27.49 -16.20
CA GLY A 839 25.81 -27.85 -16.19
C GLY A 839 24.93 -27.06 -15.22
N SER A 840 25.47 -26.12 -14.45
CA SER A 840 24.70 -25.34 -13.48
C SER A 840 24.27 -23.99 -14.06
N LEU A 841 23.00 -23.62 -13.87
CA LEU A 841 22.39 -22.40 -14.40
C LEU A 841 22.24 -21.37 -13.26
N PRO A 842 22.47 -20.07 -13.51
CA PRO A 842 22.40 -19.00 -12.51
C PRO A 842 20.95 -18.51 -12.28
N GLY A 843 19.97 -19.40 -12.35
CA GLY A 843 18.55 -19.03 -12.30
C GLY A 843 17.66 -19.91 -13.15
N TRP A 844 16.36 -19.63 -13.08
CA TRP A 844 15.30 -20.34 -13.76
C TRP A 844 14.20 -19.40 -14.24
N ILE A 845 13.41 -19.89 -15.19
CA ILE A 845 12.36 -19.17 -15.89
C ILE A 845 11.12 -20.05 -15.87
N LEU A 846 10.01 -19.53 -15.37
CA LEU A 846 8.71 -20.16 -15.51
C LEU A 846 7.97 -19.54 -16.70
N THR A 847 7.54 -20.38 -17.64
CA THR A 847 6.73 -19.94 -18.79
C THR A 847 5.26 -19.89 -18.43
N LEU A 848 4.60 -18.74 -18.60
CA LEU A 848 3.15 -18.63 -18.41
C LEU A 848 2.41 -18.97 -19.70
N ALA A 849 1.07 -18.98 -19.69
CA ALA A 849 0.28 -19.10 -20.91
C ALA A 849 0.37 -17.84 -21.79
N ALA A 850 -0.16 -17.93 -23.01
CA ALA A 850 -0.29 -16.76 -23.88
C ALA A 850 -1.25 -15.75 -23.26
N ASP A 851 -0.89 -14.46 -23.30
CA ASP A 851 -1.63 -13.35 -22.72
C ASP A 851 -1.73 -13.36 -21.18
N GLU A 852 -1.14 -14.36 -20.51
CA GLU A 852 -1.05 -14.42 -19.05
C GLU A 852 -0.02 -13.42 -18.50
N LYS A 853 -0.37 -12.70 -17.44
CA LYS A 853 0.41 -11.57 -16.92
C LYS A 853 0.63 -11.72 -15.42
N VAL A 854 1.83 -11.48 -14.93
CA VAL A 854 2.05 -11.42 -13.46
C VAL A 854 1.44 -10.14 -12.90
N ILE A 855 0.56 -10.26 -11.91
CA ILE A 855 -0.25 -9.15 -11.39
C ILE A 855 0.12 -8.72 -9.97
N THR A 856 0.84 -9.55 -9.22
CA THR A 856 1.34 -9.18 -7.88
C THR A 856 2.86 -9.14 -7.84
N GLU A 857 3.38 -8.39 -6.88
CA GLU A 857 4.77 -8.48 -6.46
C GLU A 857 5.06 -9.87 -5.87
N THR A 858 6.34 -10.26 -5.86
CA THR A 858 6.74 -11.57 -5.34
C THR A 858 6.96 -11.51 -3.85
N PHE A 859 6.14 -12.23 -3.08
CA PHE A 859 6.35 -12.44 -1.66
C PHE A 859 7.28 -13.63 -1.44
N SER A 860 8.40 -13.47 -0.73
CA SER A 860 9.31 -14.58 -0.43
C SER A 860 9.56 -14.72 1.06
N LEU A 861 9.33 -15.93 1.58
CA LEU A 861 9.51 -16.26 3.00
C LEU A 861 9.91 -17.73 3.13
N ALA A 862 10.79 -18.06 4.09
CA ALA A 862 11.17 -19.43 4.41
C ALA A 862 11.62 -20.31 3.20
N GLY A 863 12.21 -19.71 2.17
CA GLY A 863 12.73 -20.42 1.00
C GLY A 863 11.71 -20.73 -0.10
N ILE A 864 10.48 -20.24 0.04
CA ILE A 864 9.47 -20.20 -1.02
C ILE A 864 9.27 -18.77 -1.54
N SER A 865 8.83 -18.67 -2.78
CA SER A 865 8.41 -17.46 -3.45
C SER A 865 6.98 -17.65 -3.94
N ILE A 866 6.14 -16.67 -3.66
CA ILE A 866 4.71 -16.63 -3.94
C ILE A 866 4.42 -15.42 -4.81
N PHE A 867 3.70 -15.64 -5.91
CA PHE A 867 3.24 -14.57 -6.79
C PHE A 867 1.97 -15.01 -7.51
N THR A 868 1.18 -14.06 -7.96
CA THR A 868 -0.04 -14.33 -8.72
C THR A 868 0.09 -13.84 -10.15
N SER A 869 -0.35 -14.65 -11.10
CA SER A 869 -0.60 -14.23 -12.48
C SER A 869 -2.09 -14.22 -12.79
N PHE A 870 -2.48 -13.50 -13.83
CA PHE A 870 -3.84 -13.36 -14.31
C PHE A 870 -3.91 -13.71 -15.80
N GLN A 871 -4.80 -14.64 -16.12
CA GLN A 871 -5.17 -14.97 -17.49
C GLN A 871 -6.46 -14.22 -17.84
N PRO A 872 -6.38 -13.14 -18.64
CA PRO A 872 -7.55 -12.39 -19.06
C PRO A 872 -8.43 -13.22 -20.00
N THR A 873 -9.74 -12.98 -19.93
CA THR A 873 -10.73 -13.50 -20.88
C THR A 873 -11.74 -12.42 -21.25
N GLU A 874 -12.23 -12.45 -22.49
CA GLU A 874 -13.39 -11.67 -22.91
C GLU A 874 -14.59 -12.60 -23.08
N VAL A 875 -15.71 -12.22 -22.49
CA VAL A 875 -16.94 -13.00 -22.47
C VAL A 875 -18.02 -12.22 -23.20
N ALA A 876 -18.57 -12.79 -24.28
CA ALA A 876 -19.72 -12.20 -24.95
C ALA A 876 -20.98 -12.43 -24.09
N ASN A 877 -21.73 -11.37 -23.85
CA ASN A 877 -23.03 -11.40 -23.18
C ASN A 877 -24.15 -11.52 -24.24
N ASP A 878 -25.27 -12.09 -23.84
CA ASP A 878 -26.42 -12.34 -24.72
C ASP A 878 -27.12 -11.06 -25.22
N ASP A 879 -26.79 -9.89 -24.68
CA ASP A 879 -27.28 -8.58 -25.10
C ASP A 879 -26.37 -7.88 -26.13
N GLY A 880 -25.29 -8.55 -26.56
CA GLY A 880 -24.31 -7.99 -27.49
C GLY A 880 -23.23 -7.12 -26.83
N THR A 881 -23.17 -7.06 -25.50
CA THR A 881 -22.04 -6.49 -24.76
C THR A 881 -20.98 -7.56 -24.46
N CYS A 882 -19.74 -7.17 -24.18
CA CYS A 882 -18.71 -8.10 -23.71
C CYS A 882 -18.34 -7.76 -22.26
N SER A 883 -18.33 -8.74 -21.36
CA SER A 883 -17.76 -8.61 -20.03
C SER A 883 -16.28 -9.03 -20.05
N ARG A 884 -15.45 -8.25 -19.36
CA ARG A 884 -14.03 -8.54 -19.16
C ARG A 884 -13.89 -9.36 -17.88
N ALA A 885 -13.28 -10.54 -17.99
CA ALA A 885 -13.08 -11.47 -16.88
C ALA A 885 -11.65 -12.03 -16.93
N GLY A 886 -11.36 -12.99 -16.05
CA GLY A 886 -10.13 -13.76 -16.10
C GLY A 886 -9.95 -14.62 -14.85
N ARG A 887 -8.85 -15.37 -14.82
CA ARG A 887 -8.54 -16.33 -13.75
C ARG A 887 -7.17 -16.04 -13.20
N SER A 888 -7.02 -16.10 -11.88
CA SER A 888 -5.74 -15.92 -11.21
C SER A 888 -5.10 -17.27 -10.90
N HIS A 889 -3.81 -17.40 -11.17
CA HIS A 889 -3.00 -18.53 -10.71
C HIS A 889 -2.08 -18.05 -9.60
N ILE A 890 -2.29 -18.55 -8.38
CA ILE A 890 -1.44 -18.27 -7.21
C ILE A 890 -0.31 -19.29 -7.20
N PHE A 891 0.89 -18.88 -7.60
CA PHE A 891 2.06 -19.74 -7.60
C PHE A 891 2.69 -19.80 -6.21
N ILE A 892 3.06 -21.02 -5.78
CA ILE A 892 3.83 -21.26 -4.55
C ILE A 892 5.00 -22.15 -4.94
N VAL A 893 6.18 -21.55 -5.13
CA VAL A 893 7.35 -22.24 -5.70
C VAL A 893 8.60 -22.05 -4.85
N GLY A 894 9.45 -23.07 -4.80
CA GLY A 894 10.72 -23.01 -4.08
C GLY A 894 11.66 -22.00 -4.76
N THR A 895 12.16 -21.02 -4.02
CA THR A 895 12.99 -19.94 -4.57
C THR A 895 14.22 -20.49 -5.30
N VAL A 896 14.85 -21.53 -4.76
CA VAL A 896 16.08 -22.11 -5.30
C VAL A 896 15.87 -23.30 -6.24
N THR A 897 14.69 -23.92 -6.26
CA THR A 897 14.44 -25.18 -6.99
C THR A 897 13.29 -25.12 -7.99
N ALA A 898 12.44 -24.08 -7.92
CA ALA A 898 11.17 -23.98 -8.64
C ALA A 898 10.17 -25.14 -8.37
N LEU A 899 10.36 -25.84 -7.27
CA LEU A 899 9.45 -26.91 -6.82
C LEU A 899 8.13 -26.31 -6.36
N GLY A 900 7.00 -26.83 -6.81
CA GLY A 900 5.67 -26.36 -6.40
C GLY A 900 5.20 -26.94 -5.07
N TYR A 901 4.55 -26.12 -4.24
CA TYR A 901 4.02 -26.45 -2.91
C TYR A 901 2.50 -26.31 -2.81
N SER A 902 1.79 -26.08 -3.93
CA SER A 902 0.33 -26.10 -3.97
C SER A 902 -0.14 -27.56 -3.85
N ILE A 903 -1.05 -27.86 -2.92
CA ILE A 903 -1.53 -29.23 -2.67
C ILE A 903 -2.95 -29.38 -3.22
N PRO A 904 -3.22 -30.38 -4.08
CA PRO A 904 -4.57 -30.69 -4.54
C PRO A 904 -5.47 -31.10 -3.37
N THR A 905 -6.79 -30.95 -3.55
CA THR A 905 -7.83 -31.36 -2.59
C THR A 905 -7.76 -32.84 -2.16
N SER A 906 -6.99 -33.68 -2.85
CA SER A 906 -6.79 -35.11 -2.56
C SER A 906 -5.82 -35.41 -1.40
N GLY A 907 -5.04 -34.42 -0.92
CA GLY A 907 -4.07 -34.61 0.17
C GLY A 907 -2.84 -35.45 -0.20
N ASP A 908 -2.62 -35.75 -1.48
CA ASP A 908 -1.46 -36.53 -1.97
C ASP A 908 -0.32 -35.60 -2.42
N LEU A 909 0.79 -35.62 -1.68
CA LEU A 909 2.00 -34.84 -1.99
C LEU A 909 2.67 -35.24 -3.32
N SER A 910 2.34 -36.40 -3.90
CA SER A 910 2.86 -36.83 -5.20
C SER A 910 2.20 -36.12 -6.39
N ASP A 911 1.05 -35.46 -6.19
CA ASP A 911 0.30 -34.72 -7.21
C ASP A 911 0.37 -33.19 -6.99
N ARG A 912 1.29 -32.72 -6.16
CA ARG A 912 1.45 -31.30 -5.87
C ARG A 912 1.71 -30.47 -7.13
N GLN A 913 1.15 -29.27 -7.16
CA GLN A 913 1.23 -28.35 -8.29
C GLN A 913 2.07 -27.13 -7.94
N ARG A 914 2.40 -26.33 -8.96
CA ARG A 914 3.10 -25.06 -8.78
C ARG A 914 2.16 -23.91 -8.44
N TYR A 915 0.86 -24.06 -8.74
CA TYR A 915 -0.14 -23.03 -8.49
C TYR A 915 -1.47 -23.60 -8.02
N THR A 916 -2.32 -22.72 -7.51
CA THR A 916 -3.77 -22.94 -7.31
C THR A 916 -4.52 -21.92 -8.17
N GLU A 917 -5.61 -22.35 -8.83
CA GLU A 917 -6.45 -21.46 -9.65
C GLU A 917 -7.57 -20.84 -8.82
N VAL A 918 -7.81 -19.54 -9.00
CA VAL A 918 -8.90 -18.78 -8.41
C VAL A 918 -9.65 -18.04 -9.53
N GLN A 919 -10.98 -18.17 -9.59
CA GLN A 919 -11.83 -17.59 -10.65
C GLN A 919 -12.05 -16.07 -10.53
N GLN A 920 -11.11 -15.34 -9.92
CA GLN A 920 -11.20 -13.92 -9.63
C GLN A 920 -9.81 -13.29 -9.60
N PHE A 921 -9.74 -11.96 -9.70
CA PHE A 921 -8.50 -11.24 -9.42
C PHE A 921 -8.15 -11.37 -7.94
N THR A 922 -6.87 -11.44 -7.59
CA THR A 922 -6.44 -11.47 -6.18
C THR A 922 -5.45 -10.36 -5.87
N THR A 923 -5.47 -9.88 -4.63
CA THR A 923 -4.50 -8.91 -4.11
C THR A 923 -3.11 -9.55 -3.89
N PRO A 924 -2.05 -8.76 -3.69
CA PRO A 924 -0.79 -9.28 -3.19
C PRO A 924 -0.98 -10.07 -1.87
N PRO A 925 -0.21 -11.15 -1.65
CA PRO A 925 -0.27 -11.89 -0.39
C PRO A 925 0.09 -11.03 0.82
N PHE A 926 -0.63 -11.21 1.93
CA PHE A 926 -0.35 -10.61 3.23
C PHE A 926 -0.17 -11.68 4.31
N VAL A 927 0.43 -11.29 5.44
CA VAL A 927 0.73 -12.19 6.55
C VAL A 927 -0.14 -11.84 7.77
N GLU A 928 -0.78 -12.86 8.33
CA GLU A 928 -1.48 -12.82 9.61
C GLU A 928 -0.84 -13.80 10.58
N GLN A 929 -0.52 -13.38 11.80
CA GLN A 929 -0.08 -14.33 12.83
C GLN A 929 -1.29 -14.99 13.48
N SER A 930 -1.24 -16.31 13.64
CA SER A 930 -2.29 -17.06 14.33
C SER A 930 -1.69 -18.11 15.27
N ALA A 931 -2.37 -18.36 16.40
CA ALA A 931 -2.04 -19.44 17.30
C ALA A 931 -2.63 -20.76 16.76
N THR A 932 -1.84 -21.82 16.72
CA THR A 932 -2.32 -23.15 16.37
C THR A 932 -3.04 -23.78 17.57
N LYS A 933 -4.24 -24.34 17.36
CA LYS A 933 -5.02 -25.04 18.38
C LYS A 933 -4.18 -26.09 19.12
N ASN A 934 -4.10 -25.99 20.45
CA ASN A 934 -3.67 -27.12 21.27
C ASN A 934 -4.82 -28.14 21.32
N PRO A 935 -4.60 -29.41 20.96
CA PRO A 935 -5.59 -30.45 21.20
C PRO A 935 -5.57 -30.80 22.70
N GLU A 936 -6.30 -30.07 23.54
CA GLU A 936 -6.53 -30.50 24.92
C GLU A 936 -7.86 -31.23 25.09
N ALA A 937 -7.78 -32.33 25.81
CA ALA A 937 -8.88 -33.19 26.17
C ALA A 937 -9.78 -32.51 27.22
N GLY A 938 -10.83 -31.83 26.76
CA GLY A 938 -11.93 -31.42 27.64
C GLY A 938 -12.54 -30.10 27.21
N GLY A 939 -13.84 -30.11 26.95
CA GLY A 939 -14.59 -28.98 26.39
C GLY A 939 -14.52 -27.71 27.24
N GLY A 940 -13.86 -26.70 26.67
CA GLY A 940 -13.98 -25.28 26.94
C GLY A 940 -13.76 -24.58 25.60
N SER A 941 -14.68 -23.71 25.19
CA SER A 941 -14.71 -23.03 23.90
C SER A 941 -13.69 -21.88 23.86
N ASP A 942 -12.45 -22.18 23.47
CA ASP A 942 -11.55 -21.16 22.92
C ASP A 942 -11.72 -21.17 21.39
N ASP A 943 -12.70 -20.40 20.90
CA ASP A 943 -13.07 -20.27 19.46
C ASP A 943 -12.15 -19.33 18.67
N HIS A 944 -10.92 -19.06 19.15
CA HIS A 944 -10.08 -17.95 18.67
C HIS A 944 -8.84 -18.36 17.85
N ALA A 945 -8.74 -19.61 17.41
CA ALA A 945 -7.61 -20.11 16.61
C ALA A 945 -8.04 -20.41 15.15
N ASP A 946 -7.23 -20.02 14.16
CA ASP A 946 -7.51 -20.33 12.74
C ASP A 946 -7.59 -21.84 12.55
N TYR A 947 -8.71 -22.32 12.00
CA TYR A 947 -8.85 -23.72 11.62
C TYR A 947 -7.99 -24.02 10.37
N ILE A 948 -6.86 -24.71 10.58
CA ILE A 948 -6.00 -25.17 9.47
C ILE A 948 -6.59 -26.45 8.89
N THR A 949 -6.99 -26.43 7.62
CA THR A 949 -7.47 -27.61 6.89
C THR A 949 -6.38 -28.67 6.74
N GLU A 950 -6.75 -29.91 6.42
CA GLU A 950 -5.79 -31.02 6.24
C GLU A 950 -4.71 -30.70 5.19
N SER A 951 -5.11 -30.14 4.04
CA SER A 951 -4.20 -29.72 2.97
C SER A 951 -3.23 -28.62 3.44
N LEU A 952 -3.70 -27.60 4.16
CA LEU A 952 -2.82 -26.57 4.72
C LEU A 952 -1.87 -27.14 5.79
N GLY A 953 -2.31 -28.16 6.53
CA GLY A 953 -1.48 -28.90 7.48
C GLY A 953 -0.30 -29.62 6.79
N LEU A 954 -0.53 -30.20 5.61
CA LEU A 954 0.53 -30.81 4.80
C LEU A 954 1.52 -29.76 4.27
N ILE A 955 1.04 -28.62 3.76
CA ILE A 955 1.90 -27.50 3.34
C ILE A 955 2.79 -27.06 4.50
N ARG A 956 2.21 -26.84 5.68
CA ARG A 956 2.94 -26.46 6.89
C ARG A 956 4.11 -27.41 7.16
N ASP A 957 3.85 -28.71 7.12
CA ASP A 957 4.82 -29.73 7.48
C ASP A 957 5.92 -29.89 6.42
N GLU A 958 5.60 -29.66 5.14
CA GLU A 958 6.60 -29.56 4.08
C GLU A 958 7.49 -28.31 4.25
N LEU A 959 6.90 -27.16 4.60
CA LEU A 959 7.66 -25.93 4.86
C LEU A 959 8.59 -26.05 6.08
N LYS A 960 8.25 -26.86 7.10
CA LYS A 960 9.18 -27.18 8.19
C LYS A 960 10.47 -27.83 7.67
N SER A 961 10.38 -28.64 6.61
CA SER A 961 11.55 -29.32 6.04
C SER A 961 12.54 -28.39 5.34
N LEU A 962 12.09 -27.18 4.95
CA LEU A 962 12.95 -26.15 4.34
C LEU A 962 13.77 -25.38 5.38
N GLN A 963 13.43 -25.50 6.65
CA GLN A 963 14.08 -24.79 7.74
C GLN A 963 15.19 -25.63 8.39
N SER A 964 15.96 -25.00 9.29
CA SER A 964 17.07 -25.66 9.98
C SER A 964 16.59 -26.87 10.80
N THR A 965 17.33 -27.97 10.75
CA THR A 965 17.06 -29.16 11.60
C THR A 965 17.17 -28.88 13.11
N ARG A 966 17.70 -27.72 13.49
CA ARG A 966 17.76 -27.24 14.89
C ARG A 966 16.50 -26.51 15.35
N CYS A 967 15.62 -26.15 14.42
CA CYS A 967 14.40 -25.41 14.70
C CYS A 967 13.52 -26.13 15.72
N ARG A 968 13.04 -25.37 16.70
CA ARG A 968 11.90 -25.73 17.54
C ARG A 968 10.70 -24.91 17.09
N TYR A 969 9.55 -25.57 17.01
CA TYR A 969 8.32 -24.94 16.54
C TYR A 969 7.44 -24.62 17.74
N ALA A 970 7.07 -23.35 17.87
CA ALA A 970 6.00 -22.96 18.78
C ALA A 970 4.63 -23.23 18.15
N ASN A 971 3.57 -23.07 18.95
CA ASN A 971 2.19 -23.19 18.49
C ASN A 971 1.71 -21.92 17.75
N TYR A 972 2.55 -21.34 16.90
CA TYR A 972 2.24 -20.13 16.14
C TYR A 972 2.64 -20.31 14.68
N THR A 973 1.81 -19.81 13.78
CA THR A 973 2.08 -19.76 12.34
C THR A 973 1.93 -18.33 11.82
N GLN A 974 2.76 -17.99 10.83
CA GLN A 974 2.54 -16.86 9.95
C GLN A 974 1.68 -17.35 8.78
N ASN A 975 0.38 -17.06 8.84
CA ASN A 975 -0.59 -17.45 7.82
C ASN A 975 -0.52 -16.45 6.67
N ILE A 976 -0.13 -16.95 5.49
CA ILE A 976 -0.11 -16.18 4.26
C ILE A 976 -1.49 -16.30 3.62
N LYS A 977 -2.12 -15.16 3.36
CA LYS A 977 -3.48 -15.05 2.83
C LYS A 977 -3.50 -14.02 1.67
N THR A 978 -4.52 -14.07 0.82
CA THR A 978 -4.81 -13.06 -0.20
C THR A 978 -6.32 -12.83 -0.26
N ILE A 979 -6.76 -11.73 -0.87
CA ILE A 979 -8.18 -11.37 -1.00
C ILE A 979 -8.56 -11.38 -2.48
N ARG A 980 -9.73 -11.96 -2.77
CA ARG A 980 -10.31 -11.98 -4.11
C ARG A 980 -11.06 -10.68 -4.40
N SER A 981 -11.36 -10.44 -5.67
CA SER A 981 -12.13 -9.28 -6.12
C SER A 981 -13.56 -9.20 -5.61
N ASP A 982 -14.10 -10.25 -4.97
CA ASP A 982 -15.38 -10.23 -4.27
C ASP A 982 -15.25 -10.08 -2.75
N THR A 983 -14.08 -9.63 -2.27
CA THR A 983 -13.68 -9.51 -0.85
C THR A 983 -13.45 -10.84 -0.12
N GLY A 984 -13.65 -11.98 -0.80
CA GLY A 984 -13.43 -13.30 -0.20
C GLY A 984 -11.96 -13.57 0.13
N LEU A 985 -11.71 -14.21 1.27
CA LEU A 985 -10.36 -14.56 1.72
C LEU A 985 -9.88 -15.88 1.13
N VAL A 986 -8.63 -15.94 0.68
CA VAL A 986 -7.96 -17.17 0.23
C VAL A 986 -6.75 -17.45 1.11
N PHE A 987 -6.76 -18.59 1.79
CA PHE A 987 -5.63 -19.05 2.61
C PHE A 987 -4.59 -19.74 1.72
N ILE A 988 -3.38 -19.18 1.63
CA ILE A 988 -2.31 -19.67 0.76
C ILE A 988 -1.43 -20.69 1.49
N ALA A 989 -0.81 -20.31 2.62
CA ALA A 989 0.14 -21.18 3.30
C ALA A 989 0.35 -20.80 4.78
N PRO A 990 0.33 -21.77 5.72
CA PRO A 990 0.69 -21.53 7.12
C PRO A 990 2.18 -21.75 7.34
N VAL A 991 2.96 -20.67 7.38
CA VAL A 991 4.42 -20.75 7.61
C VAL A 991 4.71 -20.94 9.09
N PRO A 992 5.34 -22.05 9.50
CA PRO A 992 5.65 -22.30 10.90
C PRO A 992 6.81 -21.41 11.38
N LEU A 993 6.65 -20.82 12.57
CA LEU A 993 7.70 -20.03 13.21
C LEU A 993 8.78 -20.96 13.77
N CYS A 994 9.99 -20.87 13.20
CA CYS A 994 11.17 -21.54 13.73
C CYS A 994 11.83 -20.68 14.82
N ILE A 995 12.04 -21.28 15.99
CA ILE A 995 12.82 -20.72 17.08
C ILE A 995 14.13 -21.52 17.16
N ASP A 996 15.27 -20.84 16.98
CA ASP A 996 16.58 -21.44 17.20
C ASP A 996 16.93 -21.33 18.71
N PRO A 997 17.19 -22.45 19.41
CA PRO A 997 17.50 -22.44 20.84
C PRO A 997 18.76 -21.65 21.24
N THR A 998 19.64 -21.25 20.32
CA THR A 998 20.75 -20.31 20.65
C THR A 998 20.33 -18.86 20.76
N SER A 999 19.17 -18.49 20.20
CA SER A 999 18.65 -17.11 20.18
C SER A 999 17.84 -16.73 21.41
N TRP A 1000 17.68 -17.65 22.38
CA TRP A 1000 16.88 -17.46 23.60
C TRP A 1000 17.50 -16.45 24.59
N LYS A 1001 18.70 -15.94 24.34
CA LYS A 1001 19.32 -14.93 25.21
C LYS A 1001 18.95 -13.49 24.85
N GLU A 1002 18.22 -13.27 23.75
CA GLU A 1002 17.98 -11.94 23.19
C GLU A 1002 16.48 -11.59 23.02
N PHE A 1003 15.56 -12.42 23.52
CA PHE A 1003 14.12 -12.15 23.52
C PHE A 1003 13.55 -12.10 24.93
#